data_AF-A0AAD8YGZ4-F1
#
_entry.id   AF-A0AAD8YGZ4-F1
#
_cell.length_a   1.000
_cell.length_b   1.000
_cell.length_c   1.000
_cell.angle_alpha   90.00
_cell.angle_beta   90.00
_cell.angle_gamma   90.00
#
_symmetry.space_group_name_H-M   'P 1'
#
loop_
_entity.id
_entity.type
_entity.pdbx_description
1 polymer ?
#
loop_
_entity_poly.entity_id
_entity_poly.type
_entity_poly.pdbx_seq_one_letter_code
_entity_poly.pdbx_strand_id
1 'polypeptide(L)'
;MERQISCCQNSSTCSRPLQQWLLQSPTFCRHNSNCLFGAIRENDVDLVKYIARQMGDEVMTELLTTHETAFGDTCLGFAASLGRLDIVTLFLDEIKRIASNSEVKVAMSDLVNRETSRGKIAIIEAIKCGKVDVVSTLLSNAASVKLPSKTHGKSALDWAIIGKNEAMLAMINQHLQLSEHITSLFKAISNRDKKAVVSLTEGGTPHTPHSTPLSDRLETLRSQIEQEKQKSCELSQLFSQEKPKLDAAISEREIRVKAIDDMRSERQDMVTKRRRDFIEVVAVLKLAATESNIAALSNTESPLECELIAKALCTLFCIKINEQASGSGAPFFQKILSMMRDKHNFLHRVKHYQLVPSQAKLAASVQVDGIPGTCSDYISVSDESASLGALMNSIARYLSTLFDQITIHEHERSLLMKQRAEDDMLQRNTTDMEVLKSRCAILRRELRVTMDSYRTLQQKLNKLQRENVVASVMNAKALNGHTVLSWAAAVGNIDIVKVLLKHGANTGIEERCVCTSVIIIQAAYRHYFWRRGRHDNEDLEQRERERCVNLRIRTLSRSVRDHLQSIHLPLAEALFNGNTEVASLLDKADISLFQAINLLHLFQGPCSTPPRPLTSPTLRVESNFEDMLSSIILAGNVFSEEEELRNCPYVASLKFASSTIDAFLQYRKHSLEKKISSRRDTLFQNHRKEKIIELTSAMHKSNFEGMIKASEEACIPLDHEDSVGMTPLIRAVIVGSTTQNRYKRRPGGKEMSAVTYLLGRVSHLSPTVDYENRLGHTAMSMACSYSNGGMETIRDLLQGGADINRQSSLDGNTPLHHACKAGNLDVVAELIRCGANHTLKNHLNHTATDFVEGSVADYLQSLKRSEEGSMHNDSK
;
A
#
# COMPACT_ATOMS: atom_id res chain seq x y z
N MET A 1 -2.21 -36.27 36.18
CA MET A 1 -1.35 -37.39 36.66
C MET A 1 -1.78 -38.75 36.09
N GLU A 2 -3.08 -39.01 35.92
CA GLU A 2 -3.60 -40.29 35.40
C GLU A 2 -3.58 -40.43 33.87
N ARG A 3 -3.27 -39.35 33.13
CA ARG A 3 -3.20 -39.34 31.66
C ARG A 3 -2.21 -40.40 31.17
N GLN A 4 -2.68 -41.30 30.32
CA GLN A 4 -1.89 -42.33 29.66
C GLN A 4 -1.03 -41.72 28.55
N ILE A 5 0.27 -41.97 28.58
CA ILE A 5 1.23 -41.50 27.58
C ILE A 5 2.01 -42.71 27.07
N SER A 6 2.07 -42.87 25.75
CA SER A 6 2.83 -43.95 25.09
C SER A 6 4.19 -43.48 24.57
N CYS A 7 5.05 -44.44 24.19
CA CYS A 7 6.42 -44.17 23.73
C CYS A 7 6.47 -43.61 22.28
N CYS A 8 7.67 -43.33 21.78
CA CYS A 8 7.91 -42.80 20.42
C CYS A 8 7.16 -43.56 19.28
N GLN A 9 6.96 -44.88 19.40
CA GLN A 9 6.33 -45.76 18.39
C GLN A 9 4.82 -46.00 18.59
N ASN A 10 4.19 -45.36 19.59
CA ASN A 10 2.77 -45.56 19.93
C ASN A 10 2.37 -47.02 20.22
N SER A 11 3.30 -47.80 20.77
CA SER A 11 2.99 -49.18 21.18
C SER A 11 2.09 -49.18 22.41
N SER A 12 0.98 -49.91 22.36
CA SER A 12 0.05 -50.11 23.48
C SER A 12 0.74 -50.71 24.71
N THR A 13 1.76 -51.54 24.50
CA THR A 13 2.58 -52.17 25.57
C THR A 13 3.45 -51.18 26.34
N CYS A 14 3.64 -49.97 25.81
CA CYS A 14 4.45 -48.92 26.41
C CYS A 14 3.62 -47.76 26.96
N SER A 15 2.29 -47.85 26.92
CA SER A 15 1.40 -46.84 27.51
C SER A 15 1.38 -46.97 29.02
N ARG A 16 1.71 -45.89 29.72
CA ARG A 16 1.67 -45.80 31.19
C ARG A 16 1.12 -44.44 31.63
N PRO A 17 0.48 -44.33 32.80
CA PRO A 17 0.05 -43.04 33.34
C PRO A 17 1.26 -42.14 33.62
N LEU A 18 1.13 -40.84 33.36
CA LEU A 18 2.19 -39.83 33.52
C LEU A 18 2.89 -39.89 34.90
N GLN A 19 2.13 -40.18 35.96
CA GLN A 19 2.69 -40.31 37.31
C GLN A 19 3.74 -41.43 37.41
N GLN A 20 3.52 -42.58 36.75
CA GLN A 20 4.49 -43.68 36.75
C GLN A 20 5.76 -43.35 35.97
N TRP A 21 5.66 -42.51 34.93
CA TRP A 21 6.83 -42.03 34.20
C TRP A 21 7.70 -41.05 35.01
N LEU A 22 7.09 -40.28 35.92
CA LEU A 22 7.77 -39.22 36.69
C LEU A 22 8.28 -39.68 38.06
N LEU A 23 7.66 -40.69 38.69
CA LEU A 23 8.03 -41.17 40.04
C LEU A 23 9.37 -41.92 40.11
N GLN A 24 9.88 -42.39 38.98
CA GLN A 24 11.17 -43.07 38.87
C GLN A 24 12.01 -42.37 37.81
N SER A 25 12.94 -41.53 38.25
CA SER A 25 13.94 -40.88 37.41
C SER A 25 14.91 -41.91 36.79
N PRO A 26 15.22 -41.81 35.48
CA PRO A 26 14.31 -41.81 34.34
C PRO A 26 13.92 -43.24 33.92
N THR A 27 12.63 -43.57 33.89
CA THR A 27 12.16 -44.84 33.32
C THR A 27 12.17 -44.78 31.80
N PHE A 28 12.91 -45.68 31.16
CA PHE A 28 12.87 -45.89 29.71
C PHE A 28 12.03 -47.12 29.38
N CYS A 29 11.28 -47.07 28.29
CA CYS A 29 10.64 -48.27 27.74
C CYS A 29 11.67 -49.11 26.96
N ARG A 30 11.24 -50.29 26.48
CA ARG A 30 12.07 -51.20 25.66
C ARG A 30 12.63 -50.57 24.38
N HIS A 31 12.06 -49.46 23.92
CA HIS A 31 12.54 -48.70 22.75
C HIS A 31 13.56 -47.61 23.11
N ASN A 32 14.04 -47.58 24.36
CA ASN A 32 14.84 -46.51 24.93
C ASN A 32 14.15 -45.13 24.76
N SER A 33 12.85 -45.08 25.09
CA SER A 33 12.02 -43.86 24.97
C SER A 33 11.37 -43.57 26.31
N ASN A 34 11.27 -42.28 26.64
CA ASN A 34 10.64 -41.75 27.84
C ASN A 34 9.29 -41.06 27.52
N CYS A 35 8.64 -40.51 28.56
CA CYS A 35 7.41 -39.72 28.43
C CYS A 35 7.58 -38.44 27.59
N LEU A 36 8.79 -37.87 27.53
CA LEU A 36 9.08 -36.69 26.73
C LEU A 36 8.88 -36.98 25.23
N PHE A 37 9.36 -38.12 24.72
CA PHE A 37 9.09 -38.53 23.33
C PHE A 37 7.60 -38.71 23.03
N GLY A 38 6.82 -39.20 24.00
CA GLY A 38 5.35 -39.28 23.89
C GLY A 38 4.71 -37.89 23.79
N ALA A 39 5.15 -36.95 24.63
CA ALA A 39 4.67 -35.56 24.61
C ALA A 39 5.05 -34.83 23.30
N ILE A 40 6.27 -35.06 22.77
CA ILE A 40 6.71 -34.53 21.46
C ILE A 40 5.78 -35.02 20.35
N ARG A 41 5.45 -36.32 20.35
CA ARG A 41 4.58 -36.91 19.34
C ARG A 41 3.18 -36.29 19.37
N GLU A 42 2.61 -36.11 20.55
CA GLU A 42 1.29 -35.49 20.78
C GLU A 42 1.26 -33.97 20.52
N ASN A 43 2.42 -33.34 20.30
CA ASN A 43 2.57 -31.88 20.16
C ASN A 43 2.12 -31.09 21.39
N ASP A 44 2.22 -31.68 22.59
CA ASP A 44 1.77 -31.04 23.82
C ASP A 44 2.92 -30.24 24.45
N VAL A 45 3.00 -28.96 24.06
CA VAL A 45 4.06 -28.03 24.47
C VAL A 45 4.07 -27.80 25.98
N ASP A 46 2.89 -27.74 26.60
CA ASP A 46 2.77 -27.48 28.04
C ASP A 46 3.15 -28.71 28.85
N LEU A 47 2.82 -29.91 28.35
CA LEU A 47 3.29 -31.16 28.92
C LEU A 47 4.81 -31.29 28.83
N VAL A 48 5.42 -30.92 27.70
CA VAL A 48 6.90 -30.88 27.56
C VAL A 48 7.52 -29.93 28.59
N LYS A 49 7.00 -28.70 28.74
CA LYS A 49 7.48 -27.75 29.75
C LYS A 49 7.30 -28.26 31.17
N TYR A 50 6.19 -28.95 31.44
CA TYR A 50 5.92 -29.54 32.73
C TYR A 50 6.94 -30.66 33.04
N ILE A 51 7.17 -31.57 32.10
CA ILE A 51 8.15 -32.66 32.25
C ILE A 51 9.55 -32.09 32.45
N ALA A 52 9.95 -31.10 31.66
CA ALA A 52 11.25 -30.44 31.77
C ALA A 52 11.49 -29.85 33.17
N ARG A 53 10.46 -29.24 33.79
CA ARG A 53 10.55 -28.70 35.16
C ARG A 53 10.67 -29.78 36.23
N GLN A 54 10.08 -30.96 36.01
CA GLN A 54 10.05 -32.04 37.00
C GLN A 54 11.33 -32.89 36.96
N MET A 55 11.96 -33.05 35.80
CA MET A 55 13.17 -33.87 35.65
C MET A 55 14.45 -33.17 36.13
N GLY A 56 14.44 -31.84 36.30
CA GLY A 56 15.61 -31.06 36.70
C GLY A 56 16.60 -30.80 35.55
N ASP A 57 17.45 -29.79 35.72
CA ASP A 57 18.32 -29.26 34.67
C ASP A 57 19.40 -30.26 34.21
N GLU A 58 19.93 -31.08 35.13
CA GLU A 58 20.98 -32.07 34.85
C GLU A 58 20.46 -33.22 33.96
N VAL A 59 19.30 -33.78 34.30
CA VAL A 59 18.66 -34.87 33.54
C VAL A 59 18.17 -34.38 32.19
N MET A 60 17.65 -33.15 32.11
CA MET A 60 17.30 -32.54 30.82
C MET A 60 18.53 -32.31 29.95
N THR A 61 19.65 -31.92 30.55
CA THR A 61 20.93 -31.79 29.83
C THR A 61 21.35 -33.14 29.26
N GLU A 62 21.34 -34.20 30.05
CA GLU A 62 21.66 -35.56 29.57
C GLU A 62 20.71 -36.03 28.45
N LEU A 63 19.41 -35.81 28.60
CA LEU A 63 18.40 -36.21 27.60
C LEU A 63 18.50 -35.46 26.27
N LEU A 64 18.93 -34.19 26.29
CA LEU A 64 19.12 -33.38 25.10
C LEU A 64 20.51 -33.58 24.47
N THR A 65 21.52 -33.88 25.29
CA THR A 65 22.91 -33.97 24.83
C THR A 65 23.31 -35.38 24.44
N THR A 66 22.96 -36.42 25.20
CA THR A 66 23.50 -37.79 25.05
C THR A 66 22.47 -38.86 24.69
N HIS A 67 21.21 -38.70 25.06
CA HIS A 67 20.21 -39.75 24.92
C HIS A 67 19.74 -39.97 23.48
N GLU A 68 19.72 -41.24 23.06
CA GLU A 68 19.21 -41.70 21.76
C GLU A 68 18.20 -42.84 21.94
N THR A 69 17.10 -42.83 21.18
CA THR A 69 16.20 -43.99 21.15
C THR A 69 16.87 -45.19 20.48
N ALA A 70 16.31 -46.40 20.63
CA ALA A 70 16.78 -47.59 19.92
C ALA A 70 16.79 -47.42 18.38
N PHE A 71 16.04 -46.44 17.85
CA PHE A 71 15.95 -46.07 16.44
C PHE A 71 16.95 -44.99 16.01
N GLY A 72 17.84 -44.57 16.92
CA GLY A 72 18.83 -43.52 16.70
C GLY A 72 18.21 -42.13 16.57
N ASP A 73 17.07 -41.87 17.23
CA ASP A 73 16.45 -40.54 17.27
C ASP A 73 16.81 -39.81 18.55
N THR A 74 17.31 -38.58 18.42
CA THR A 74 17.42 -37.62 19.53
C THR A 74 16.09 -36.91 19.75
N CYS A 75 15.89 -36.29 20.92
CA CYS A 75 14.69 -35.49 21.19
C CYS A 75 14.50 -34.38 20.14
N LEU A 76 15.60 -33.70 19.77
CA LEU A 76 15.61 -32.66 18.74
C LEU A 76 15.34 -33.23 17.34
N GLY A 77 16.01 -34.32 16.96
CA GLY A 77 15.81 -34.95 15.65
C GLY A 77 14.40 -35.51 15.46
N PHE A 78 13.81 -36.08 16.52
CA PHE A 78 12.44 -36.59 16.52
C PHE A 78 11.40 -35.46 16.45
N ALA A 79 11.59 -34.37 17.20
CA ALA A 79 10.73 -33.20 17.08
C ALA A 79 10.83 -32.56 15.68
N ALA A 80 12.03 -32.56 15.11
CA ALA A 80 12.29 -32.00 13.80
C ALA A 80 11.67 -32.80 12.65
N SER A 81 11.74 -34.14 12.68
CA SER A 81 11.11 -35.01 11.68
C SER A 81 9.58 -34.88 11.69
N LEU A 82 8.99 -34.70 12.89
CA LEU A 82 7.55 -34.47 13.06
C LEU A 82 7.09 -33.05 12.71
N GLY A 83 8.00 -32.09 12.59
CA GLY A 83 7.67 -30.70 12.28
C GLY A 83 7.11 -29.90 13.47
N ARG A 84 7.49 -30.22 14.72
CA ARG A 84 6.95 -29.55 15.92
C ARG A 84 7.75 -28.29 16.26
N LEU A 85 7.43 -27.17 15.61
CA LEU A 85 8.18 -25.90 15.71
C LEU A 85 8.34 -25.39 17.14
N ASP A 86 7.26 -25.31 17.91
CA ASP A 86 7.27 -24.78 19.29
C ASP A 86 8.11 -25.63 20.24
N ILE A 87 8.15 -26.94 20.01
CA ILE A 87 8.94 -27.88 20.82
C ILE A 87 10.42 -27.79 20.42
N VAL A 88 10.71 -27.69 19.12
CA VAL A 88 12.08 -27.48 18.62
C VAL A 88 12.67 -26.17 19.15
N THR A 89 11.91 -25.07 19.14
CA THR A 89 12.37 -23.79 19.69
C THR A 89 12.65 -23.88 21.19
N LEU A 90 11.79 -24.53 21.97
CA LEU A 90 12.04 -24.77 23.39
C LEU A 90 13.30 -25.58 23.65
N PHE A 91 13.54 -26.65 22.88
CA PHE A 91 14.78 -27.43 23.03
C PHE A 91 16.01 -26.64 22.62
N LEU A 92 15.94 -25.80 21.58
CA LEU A 92 17.05 -24.94 21.17
C LEU A 92 17.37 -23.86 22.22
N ASP A 93 16.35 -23.28 22.85
CA ASP A 93 16.55 -22.32 23.94
C ASP A 93 17.16 -22.98 25.18
N GLU A 94 16.76 -24.21 25.48
CA GLU A 94 17.35 -25.01 26.54
C GLU A 94 18.81 -25.37 26.24
N ILE A 95 19.12 -25.75 24.99
CA ILE A 95 20.49 -26.00 24.53
C ILE A 95 21.35 -24.72 24.64
N LYS A 96 20.81 -23.54 24.34
CA LYS A 96 21.53 -22.25 24.53
C LYS A 96 21.85 -22.01 26.01
N ARG A 97 20.89 -22.27 26.89
CA ARG A 97 21.06 -22.13 28.34
C ARG A 97 22.13 -23.08 28.87
N ILE A 98 22.17 -24.31 28.35
CA ILE A 98 23.22 -25.29 28.67
C ILE A 98 24.58 -24.77 28.18
N ALA A 99 24.66 -24.33 26.93
CA ALA A 99 25.89 -23.79 26.35
C ALA A 99 26.40 -22.53 27.07
N SER A 100 25.53 -21.75 27.71
CA SER A 100 25.92 -20.57 28.51
C SER A 100 26.33 -20.90 29.95
N ASN A 101 25.84 -22.01 30.52
CA ASN A 101 25.95 -22.30 31.95
C ASN A 101 27.04 -23.31 32.34
N SER A 102 27.79 -23.90 31.41
CA SER A 102 28.69 -25.02 31.73
C SER A 102 30.17 -24.63 31.87
N GLU A 103 30.78 -25.10 32.96
CA GLU A 103 32.24 -25.24 33.15
C GLU A 103 32.91 -26.09 32.03
N VAL A 104 32.10 -26.81 31.24
CA VAL A 104 32.51 -27.57 30.06
C VAL A 104 32.25 -26.75 28.80
N LYS A 105 33.30 -26.44 28.02
CA LYS A 105 33.22 -25.73 26.73
C LYS A 105 32.60 -26.59 25.62
N VAL A 106 31.30 -26.87 25.67
CA VAL A 106 30.59 -27.53 24.56
C VAL A 106 30.00 -26.46 23.64
N ALA A 107 30.39 -26.47 22.36
CA ALA A 107 29.84 -25.53 21.39
C ALA A 107 28.39 -25.90 21.04
N MET A 108 27.51 -24.90 20.94
CA MET A 108 26.12 -25.08 20.51
C MET A 108 26.00 -25.81 19.15
N SER A 109 26.96 -25.55 18.25
CA SER A 109 27.05 -26.24 16.95
C SER A 109 27.17 -27.75 17.10
N ASP A 110 27.86 -28.22 18.13
CA ASP A 110 28.15 -29.65 18.30
C ASP A 110 26.91 -30.40 18.83
N LEU A 111 26.09 -29.70 19.63
CA LEU A 111 24.82 -30.22 20.15
C LEU A 111 23.73 -30.26 19.07
N VAL A 112 23.60 -29.19 18.28
CA VAL A 112 22.59 -29.11 17.21
C VAL A 112 22.92 -30.03 16.03
N ASN A 113 24.21 -30.16 15.71
CA ASN A 113 24.69 -31.02 14.63
C ASN A 113 25.10 -32.42 15.10
N ARG A 114 24.70 -32.80 16.32
CA ARG A 114 25.01 -34.13 16.84
C ARG A 114 24.44 -35.19 15.91
N GLU A 115 25.33 -36.04 15.44
CA GLU A 115 25.00 -37.21 14.66
C GLU A 115 24.74 -38.39 15.59
N THR A 116 23.60 -39.06 15.40
CA THR A 116 23.27 -40.25 16.18
C THR A 116 24.05 -41.47 15.70
N SER A 117 24.03 -42.53 16.51
CA SER A 117 24.58 -43.86 16.15
C SER A 117 24.12 -44.39 14.78
N ARG A 118 22.95 -43.95 14.28
CA ARG A 118 22.41 -44.30 12.95
C ARG A 118 22.61 -43.21 11.88
N GLY A 119 23.46 -42.22 12.14
CA GLY A 119 23.78 -41.15 11.21
C GLY A 119 22.65 -40.15 10.95
N LYS A 120 21.70 -40.01 11.88
CA LYS A 120 20.63 -39.01 11.78
C LYS A 120 21.12 -37.69 12.34
N ILE A 121 20.86 -36.61 11.62
CA ILE A 121 21.11 -35.23 12.05
C ILE A 121 19.76 -34.50 11.96
N ALA A 122 19.44 -33.68 12.96
CA ALA A 122 18.13 -33.03 13.06
C ALA A 122 17.75 -32.24 11.80
N ILE A 123 18.71 -31.51 11.19
CA ILE A 123 18.47 -30.76 9.96
C ILE A 123 18.22 -31.66 8.74
N ILE A 124 18.96 -32.77 8.61
CA ILE A 124 18.80 -33.72 7.50
C ILE A 124 17.42 -34.39 7.59
N GLU A 125 16.99 -34.78 8.78
CA GLU A 125 15.68 -35.40 8.99
C GLU A 125 14.54 -34.41 8.72
N ALA A 126 14.68 -33.14 9.12
CA ALA A 126 13.71 -32.10 8.77
C ALA A 126 13.60 -31.89 7.25
N ILE A 127 14.74 -31.92 6.53
CA ILE A 127 14.81 -31.79 5.07
C ILE A 127 14.15 -33.00 4.38
N LYS A 128 14.48 -34.22 4.80
CA LYS A 128 13.86 -35.45 4.28
C LYS A 128 12.34 -35.45 4.45
N CYS A 129 11.85 -34.91 5.56
CA CYS A 129 10.42 -34.79 5.86
C CYS A 129 9.75 -33.53 5.25
N GLY A 130 10.49 -32.70 4.52
CA GLY A 130 9.97 -31.50 3.86
C GLY A 130 9.52 -30.38 4.82
N LYS A 131 10.06 -30.32 6.04
CA LYS A 131 9.63 -29.36 7.09
C LYS A 131 10.39 -28.04 7.03
N VAL A 132 9.94 -27.12 6.19
CA VAL A 132 10.62 -25.84 5.91
C VAL A 132 10.80 -24.96 7.16
N ASP A 133 9.77 -24.82 8.00
CA ASP A 133 9.82 -23.92 9.18
C ASP A 133 10.82 -24.39 10.25
N VAL A 134 10.90 -25.71 10.43
CA VAL A 134 11.87 -26.32 11.34
C VAL A 134 13.29 -26.16 10.80
N VAL A 135 13.50 -26.34 9.49
CA VAL A 135 14.81 -26.10 8.86
C VAL A 135 15.25 -24.66 9.05
N SER A 136 14.36 -23.67 8.83
CA SER A 136 14.65 -22.25 9.08
C SER A 136 15.10 -21.99 10.52
N THR A 137 14.39 -22.60 11.48
CA THR A 137 14.69 -22.47 12.91
C THR A 137 16.02 -23.11 13.27
N LEU A 138 16.32 -24.30 12.73
CA LEU A 138 17.60 -24.99 12.96
C LEU A 138 18.77 -24.23 12.35
N LEU A 139 18.62 -23.74 11.11
CA LEU A 139 19.64 -22.91 10.44
C LEU A 139 20.00 -21.67 11.28
N SER A 140 18.97 -20.98 11.78
CA SER A 140 19.13 -19.80 12.66
C SER A 140 19.86 -20.10 13.97
N ASN A 141 19.99 -21.37 14.36
CA ASN A 141 20.58 -21.82 15.62
C ASN A 141 21.85 -22.68 15.39
N ALA A 142 22.68 -22.28 14.43
CA ALA A 142 24.00 -22.88 14.15
C ALA A 142 23.98 -24.32 13.61
N ALA A 143 22.88 -24.76 12.99
CA ALA A 143 22.87 -26.01 12.23
C ALA A 143 23.77 -25.89 10.98
N SER A 144 24.65 -26.87 10.80
CA SER A 144 25.57 -26.94 9.68
C SER A 144 24.92 -27.61 8.49
N VAL A 145 24.98 -26.93 7.35
CA VAL A 145 24.51 -27.44 6.06
C VAL A 145 25.57 -28.33 5.40
N LYS A 146 26.86 -28.05 5.65
CA LYS A 146 28.00 -28.66 4.95
C LYS A 146 28.45 -30.00 5.57
N LEU A 147 28.01 -30.35 6.77
CA LEU A 147 28.39 -31.61 7.42
C LEU A 147 27.72 -32.81 6.72
N PRO A 148 28.48 -33.75 6.14
CA PRO A 148 27.92 -34.98 5.58
C PRO A 148 27.59 -35.98 6.70
N SER A 149 26.50 -36.73 6.57
CA SER A 149 26.26 -37.85 7.49
C SER A 149 27.24 -39.00 7.22
N LYS A 150 27.71 -39.69 8.27
CA LYS A 150 28.60 -40.85 8.15
C LYS A 150 27.93 -42.02 7.45
N THR A 151 26.61 -42.16 7.58
CA THR A 151 25.86 -43.29 7.01
C THR A 151 25.58 -43.17 5.52
N HIS A 152 25.40 -41.95 5.02
CA HIS A 152 25.03 -41.73 3.61
C HIS A 152 26.07 -40.92 2.83
N GLY A 153 27.04 -40.29 3.50
CA GLY A 153 28.06 -39.43 2.89
C GLY A 153 27.50 -38.15 2.26
N LYS A 154 26.21 -37.84 2.49
CA LYS A 154 25.50 -36.73 1.87
C LYS A 154 25.23 -35.63 2.89
N SER A 155 25.43 -34.39 2.47
CA SER A 155 25.15 -33.18 3.26
C SER A 155 23.66 -32.81 3.23
N ALA A 156 23.26 -31.88 4.09
CA ALA A 156 21.91 -31.33 4.09
C ALA A 156 21.55 -30.69 2.74
N LEU A 157 22.52 -30.05 2.08
CA LEU A 157 22.36 -29.48 0.74
C LEU A 157 22.07 -30.56 -0.30
N ASP A 158 22.81 -31.67 -0.27
CA ASP A 158 22.62 -32.79 -1.21
C ASP A 158 21.22 -33.40 -1.06
N TRP A 159 20.73 -33.53 0.18
CA TRP A 159 19.37 -34.00 0.45
C TRP A 159 18.29 -33.05 -0.03
N ALA A 160 18.51 -31.73 0.08
CA ALA A 160 17.59 -30.73 -0.46
C ALA A 160 17.54 -30.77 -2.00
N ILE A 161 18.68 -31.03 -2.66
CA ILE A 161 18.76 -31.19 -4.13
C ILE A 161 17.99 -32.45 -4.56
N ILE A 162 18.20 -33.57 -3.84
CA ILE A 162 17.49 -34.83 -4.11
C ILE A 162 15.97 -34.67 -3.91
N GLY A 163 15.56 -33.91 -2.89
CA GLY A 163 14.15 -33.67 -2.57
C GLY A 163 13.41 -32.76 -3.55
N LYS A 164 14.10 -32.07 -4.47
CA LYS A 164 13.53 -31.12 -5.46
C LYS A 164 12.60 -30.05 -4.86
N ASN A 165 12.77 -29.69 -3.60
CA ASN A 165 11.98 -28.63 -2.97
C ASN A 165 12.66 -27.26 -3.20
N GLU A 166 12.21 -26.52 -4.22
CA GLU A 166 12.81 -25.25 -4.62
C GLU A 166 12.84 -24.21 -3.50
N ALA A 167 11.77 -24.14 -2.68
CA ALA A 167 11.69 -23.20 -1.56
C ALA A 167 12.76 -23.49 -0.49
N MET A 168 13.00 -24.77 -0.22
CA MET A 168 14.01 -25.22 0.75
C MET A 168 15.43 -24.98 0.24
N LEU A 169 15.68 -25.23 -1.04
CA LEU A 169 16.97 -24.94 -1.68
C LEU A 169 17.29 -23.45 -1.69
N ALA A 170 16.31 -22.62 -2.03
CA ALA A 170 16.46 -21.17 -1.99
C ALA A 170 16.81 -20.68 -0.57
N MET A 171 16.12 -21.20 0.46
CA MET A 171 16.38 -20.88 1.85
C MET A 171 17.79 -21.27 2.30
N ILE A 172 18.22 -22.51 2.01
CA ILE A 172 19.56 -23.00 2.38
C ILE A 172 20.65 -22.17 1.70
N ASN A 173 20.50 -21.88 0.41
CA ASN A 173 21.47 -21.07 -0.33
C ASN A 173 21.54 -19.63 0.20
N GLN A 174 20.40 -19.03 0.54
CA GLN A 174 20.35 -17.71 1.15
C GLN A 174 21.07 -17.69 2.51
N HIS A 175 20.85 -18.70 3.35
CA HIS A 175 21.52 -18.82 4.64
C HIS A 175 23.04 -19.02 4.48
N LEU A 176 23.46 -19.83 3.50
CA LEU A 176 24.87 -20.04 3.17
C LEU A 176 25.55 -18.73 2.75
N GLN A 177 24.93 -17.99 1.82
CA GLN A 177 25.42 -16.67 1.40
C GLN A 177 25.51 -15.72 2.61
N LEU A 178 24.47 -15.61 3.43
CA LEU A 178 24.46 -14.77 4.62
C LEU A 178 25.57 -15.13 5.60
N SER A 179 25.74 -16.42 5.93
CA SER A 179 26.79 -16.88 6.85
C SER A 179 28.22 -16.61 6.34
N GLU A 180 28.47 -16.76 5.04
CA GLU A 180 29.75 -16.44 4.42
C GLU A 180 30.01 -14.92 4.43
N HIS A 181 28.98 -14.10 4.18
CA HIS A 181 29.08 -12.64 4.28
C HIS A 181 29.34 -12.18 5.72
N ILE A 182 28.64 -12.73 6.71
CA ILE A 182 28.84 -12.44 8.14
C ILE A 182 30.27 -12.78 8.56
N THR A 183 30.74 -13.98 8.23
CA THR A 183 32.09 -14.43 8.58
C THR A 183 33.17 -13.55 7.93
N SER A 184 32.98 -13.19 6.66
CA SER A 184 33.89 -12.31 5.93
C SER A 184 33.93 -10.91 6.52
N LEU A 185 32.78 -10.37 6.96
CA LEU A 185 32.67 -9.06 7.59
C LEU A 185 33.35 -9.02 8.95
N PHE A 186 33.09 -10.01 9.82
CA PHE A 186 33.79 -10.11 11.12
C PHE A 186 35.30 -10.25 10.93
N LYS A 187 35.76 -11.01 9.93
CA LYS A 187 37.19 -11.12 9.58
C LYS A 187 37.77 -9.78 9.11
N ALA A 188 37.06 -9.04 8.26
CA ALA A 188 37.48 -7.74 7.77
C ALA A 188 37.61 -6.70 8.91
N ILE A 189 36.68 -6.71 9.87
CA ILE A 189 36.72 -5.83 11.05
C ILE A 189 37.90 -6.17 11.94
N SER A 190 38.12 -7.45 12.23
CA SER A 190 39.27 -7.92 13.02
C SER A 190 40.60 -7.56 12.37
N ASN A 191 40.68 -7.63 11.03
CA ASN A 191 41.86 -7.23 10.26
C ASN A 191 41.98 -5.71 10.05
N ARG A 192 41.01 -4.91 10.53
CA ARG A 192 40.93 -3.45 10.35
C ARG A 192 40.89 -3.00 8.88
N ASP A 193 40.40 -3.86 7.98
CA ASP A 193 40.32 -3.55 6.55
C ASP A 193 39.04 -2.75 6.22
N LYS A 194 39.19 -1.43 6.14
CA LYS A 194 38.11 -0.50 5.80
C LYS A 194 37.53 -0.76 4.40
N LYS A 195 38.36 -1.12 3.40
CA LYS A 195 37.90 -1.26 2.01
C LYS A 195 37.00 -2.48 1.87
N ALA A 196 37.40 -3.61 2.48
CA ALA A 196 36.57 -4.81 2.53
C ALA A 196 35.26 -4.58 3.28
N VAL A 197 35.27 -3.83 4.39
CA VAL A 197 34.04 -3.48 5.13
C VAL A 197 33.11 -2.62 4.26
N VAL A 198 33.63 -1.63 3.53
CA VAL A 198 32.81 -0.81 2.63
C VAL A 198 32.18 -1.68 1.53
N SER A 199 32.96 -2.50 0.82
CA SER A 199 32.41 -3.35 -0.24
C SER A 199 31.36 -4.35 0.25
N LEU A 200 31.50 -4.84 1.49
CA LEU A 200 30.55 -5.78 2.10
C LEU A 200 29.30 -5.09 2.68
N THR A 201 29.35 -3.78 2.90
CA THR A 201 28.24 -2.98 3.46
C THR A 201 27.59 -2.04 2.44
N GLU A 202 28.11 -2.01 1.22
CA GLU A 202 27.57 -1.25 0.08
C GLU A 202 26.11 -1.62 -0.19
N GLY A 203 25.22 -0.63 0.01
CA GLY A 203 23.77 -0.81 -0.13
C GLY A 203 23.00 -0.75 1.20
N GLY A 204 23.66 -0.63 2.35
CA GLY A 204 22.98 -0.37 3.62
C GLY A 204 22.38 1.04 3.70
N THR A 205 21.13 1.16 4.14
CA THR A 205 20.47 2.44 4.44
C THR A 205 20.44 2.69 5.95
N PRO A 206 20.61 3.94 6.43
CA PRO A 206 20.54 4.26 7.85
C PRO A 206 19.21 3.81 8.45
N HIS A 207 19.27 3.21 9.65
CA HIS A 207 18.10 2.68 10.34
C HIS A 207 17.16 3.83 10.74
N THR A 208 16.02 3.96 10.05
CA THR A 208 14.97 4.90 10.43
C THR A 208 13.92 4.17 11.28
N PRO A 209 13.64 4.60 12.52
CA PRO A 209 12.73 3.91 13.44
C PRO A 209 11.24 3.94 13.02
N HIS A 210 10.91 4.53 11.87
CA HIS A 210 9.54 4.73 11.38
C HIS A 210 9.29 4.24 9.95
N SER A 211 10.21 3.48 9.35
CA SER A 211 9.95 2.85 8.05
C SER A 211 9.12 1.59 8.24
N THR A 212 8.17 1.34 7.31
CA THR A 212 7.52 0.03 7.22
C THR A 212 8.56 -1.09 7.16
N PRO A 213 8.29 -2.27 7.74
CA PRO A 213 9.21 -3.38 7.74
C PRO A 213 9.72 -3.65 6.31
N LEU A 214 11.03 -3.84 6.16
CA LEU A 214 11.62 -4.15 4.85
C LEU A 214 11.00 -5.42 4.25
N SER A 215 10.53 -6.36 5.08
CA SER A 215 9.75 -7.54 4.68
C SER A 215 8.47 -7.18 3.91
N ASP A 216 7.66 -6.27 4.45
CA ASP A 216 6.36 -5.90 3.90
C ASP A 216 6.53 -5.13 2.59
N ARG A 217 7.58 -4.31 2.52
CA ARG A 217 8.00 -3.63 1.28
C ARG A 217 8.47 -4.61 0.22
N LEU A 218 9.17 -5.68 0.61
CA LEU A 218 9.58 -6.74 -0.32
C LEU A 218 8.38 -7.56 -0.81
N GLU A 219 7.43 -7.87 0.06
CA GLU A 219 6.23 -8.63 -0.29
C GLU A 219 5.32 -7.85 -1.24
N THR A 220 5.07 -6.57 -0.95
CA THR A 220 4.31 -5.67 -1.84
C THR A 220 4.96 -5.48 -3.20
N LEU A 221 6.29 -5.41 -3.28
CA LEU A 221 6.99 -5.36 -4.57
C LEU A 221 6.94 -6.70 -5.32
N ARG A 222 7.08 -7.83 -4.62
CA ARG A 222 6.93 -9.15 -5.23
C ARG A 222 5.53 -9.33 -5.82
N SER A 223 4.49 -8.88 -5.10
CA SER A 223 3.12 -8.95 -5.62
C SER A 223 2.92 -8.07 -6.85
N GLN A 224 3.47 -6.84 -6.86
CA GLN A 224 3.44 -5.96 -8.03
C GLN A 224 4.17 -6.55 -9.24
N ILE A 225 5.33 -7.17 -9.02
CA ILE A 225 6.11 -7.84 -10.07
C ILE A 225 5.33 -9.02 -10.66
N GLU A 226 4.67 -9.83 -9.82
CA GLU A 226 3.88 -10.95 -10.31
C GLU A 226 2.65 -10.48 -11.10
N GLN A 227 2.00 -9.40 -10.66
CA GLN A 227 0.91 -8.76 -11.41
C GLN A 227 1.37 -8.25 -12.78
N GLU A 228 2.50 -7.55 -12.86
CA GLU A 228 3.03 -7.05 -14.13
C GLU A 228 3.52 -8.18 -15.05
N LYS A 229 4.09 -9.25 -14.48
CA LYS A 229 4.47 -10.47 -15.21
C LYS A 229 3.26 -11.16 -15.81
N GLN A 230 2.18 -11.30 -15.04
CA GLN A 230 0.94 -11.90 -15.50
C GLN A 230 0.33 -11.08 -16.66
N LYS A 231 0.24 -9.75 -16.50
CA LYS A 231 -0.20 -8.84 -17.58
C LYS A 231 0.66 -8.96 -18.84
N SER A 232 1.99 -9.03 -18.68
CA SER A 232 2.91 -9.21 -19.80
C SER A 232 2.70 -10.55 -20.51
N CYS A 233 2.38 -11.61 -19.77
CA CYS A 233 2.09 -12.93 -20.35
C CYS A 233 0.79 -12.90 -21.16
N GLU A 234 -0.28 -12.31 -20.60
CA GLU A 234 -1.59 -12.15 -21.26
C GLU A 234 -1.47 -11.32 -22.54
N LEU A 235 -0.79 -10.16 -22.49
CA LEU A 235 -0.54 -9.33 -23.66
C LEU A 235 0.30 -10.05 -24.73
N SER A 236 1.31 -10.82 -24.31
CA SER A 236 2.13 -11.61 -25.23
C SER A 236 1.33 -12.73 -25.89
N GLN A 237 0.42 -13.38 -25.17
CA GLN A 237 -0.49 -14.39 -25.72
C GLN A 237 -1.45 -13.77 -26.73
N LEU A 238 -2.11 -12.65 -26.39
CA LEU A 238 -2.98 -11.94 -27.32
C LEU A 238 -2.24 -11.49 -28.59
N PHE A 239 -1.02 -10.97 -28.44
CA PHE A 239 -0.19 -10.61 -29.59
C PHE A 239 0.16 -11.82 -30.46
N SER A 240 0.47 -12.97 -29.85
CA SER A 240 0.77 -14.21 -30.58
C SER A 240 -0.43 -14.77 -31.36
N GLN A 241 -1.66 -14.49 -30.91
CA GLN A 241 -2.90 -14.91 -31.59
C GLN A 241 -3.29 -13.97 -32.73
N GLU A 242 -3.06 -12.66 -32.58
CA GLU A 242 -3.46 -11.64 -33.57
C GLU A 242 -2.43 -11.50 -34.72
N LYS A 243 -1.14 -11.68 -34.44
CA LYS A 243 -0.08 -11.60 -35.47
C LYS A 243 -0.28 -12.54 -36.67
N PRO A 244 -0.55 -13.85 -36.51
CA PRO A 244 -0.74 -14.74 -37.65
C PRO A 244 -1.99 -14.38 -38.46
N LYS A 245 -3.04 -13.83 -37.83
CA LYS A 245 -4.23 -13.33 -38.56
C LYS A 245 -3.88 -12.14 -39.43
N LEU A 246 -3.04 -11.22 -38.94
CA LEU A 246 -2.53 -10.11 -39.72
C LEU A 246 -1.68 -10.60 -40.91
N ASP A 247 -0.76 -11.54 -40.67
CA ASP A 247 0.10 -12.09 -41.73
C ASP A 247 -0.73 -12.81 -42.80
N ALA A 248 -1.78 -13.54 -42.40
CA ALA A 248 -2.74 -14.17 -43.31
C ALA A 248 -3.58 -13.16 -44.09
N ALA A 249 -4.04 -12.07 -43.45
CA ALA A 249 -4.79 -11.01 -44.14
C ALA A 249 -3.93 -10.26 -45.17
N ILE A 250 -2.63 -10.07 -44.87
CA ILE A 250 -1.67 -9.48 -45.81
C ILE A 250 -1.49 -10.39 -47.03
N SER A 251 -1.27 -11.69 -46.82
CA SER A 251 -1.08 -12.63 -47.93
C SER A 251 -2.34 -12.79 -48.78
N GLU A 252 -3.53 -12.85 -48.16
CA GLU A 252 -4.79 -12.90 -48.90
C GLU A 252 -5.00 -11.65 -49.76
N ARG A 253 -4.67 -10.47 -49.21
CA ARG A 253 -4.72 -9.20 -49.96
C ARG A 253 -3.79 -9.23 -51.17
N GLU A 254 -2.56 -9.71 -51.02
CA GLU A 254 -1.59 -9.80 -52.12
C GLU A 254 -2.08 -10.73 -53.25
N ILE A 255 -2.67 -11.87 -52.89
CA ILE A 255 -3.26 -12.81 -53.86
C ILE A 255 -4.40 -12.15 -54.63
N ARG A 256 -5.30 -11.43 -53.94
CA ARG A 256 -6.43 -10.75 -54.58
C ARG A 256 -6.00 -9.60 -55.49
N VAL A 257 -5.02 -8.79 -55.07
CA VAL A 257 -4.46 -7.72 -55.91
C VAL A 257 -3.91 -8.32 -57.20
N LYS A 258 -3.13 -9.40 -57.10
CA LYS A 258 -2.60 -10.10 -58.27
C LYS A 258 -3.70 -10.62 -59.19
N ALA A 259 -4.74 -11.26 -58.63
CA ALA A 259 -5.87 -11.75 -59.41
C ALA A 259 -6.63 -10.63 -60.15
N ILE A 260 -6.80 -9.47 -59.50
CA ILE A 260 -7.43 -8.28 -60.12
C ILE A 260 -6.56 -7.75 -61.26
N ASP A 261 -5.25 -7.67 -61.08
CA ASP A 261 -4.32 -7.20 -62.11
C ASP A 261 -4.27 -8.17 -63.30
N ASP A 262 -4.28 -9.48 -63.05
CA ASP A 262 -4.36 -10.52 -64.08
C ASP A 262 -5.66 -10.38 -64.89
N MET A 263 -6.82 -10.22 -64.23
CA MET A 263 -8.12 -9.98 -64.90
C MET A 263 -8.13 -8.67 -65.70
N ARG A 264 -7.47 -7.62 -65.21
CA ARG A 264 -7.35 -6.33 -65.93
C ARG A 264 -6.48 -6.48 -67.18
N SER A 265 -5.38 -7.23 -67.09
CA SER A 265 -4.50 -7.51 -68.22
C SER A 265 -5.24 -8.32 -69.29
N GLU A 266 -5.90 -9.41 -68.90
CA GLU A 266 -6.68 -10.25 -69.81
C GLU A 266 -7.76 -9.46 -70.53
N ARG A 267 -8.49 -8.60 -69.80
CA ARG A 267 -9.49 -7.72 -70.41
C ARG A 267 -8.85 -6.75 -71.42
N GLN A 268 -7.72 -6.16 -71.08
CA GLN A 268 -7.01 -5.23 -71.96
C GLN A 268 -6.52 -5.93 -73.24
N ASP A 269 -6.04 -7.16 -73.13
CA ASP A 269 -5.63 -7.98 -74.26
C ASP A 269 -6.81 -8.33 -75.17
N MET A 270 -7.98 -8.65 -74.60
CA MET A 270 -9.20 -8.85 -75.37
C MET A 270 -9.65 -7.59 -76.12
N VAL A 271 -9.62 -6.42 -75.48
CA VAL A 271 -9.99 -5.14 -76.11
C VAL A 271 -9.03 -4.78 -77.23
N THR A 272 -7.72 -4.95 -77.01
CA THR A 272 -6.70 -4.66 -78.03
C THR A 272 -6.78 -5.62 -79.20
N LYS A 273 -7.02 -6.92 -78.96
CA LYS A 273 -7.28 -7.92 -79.99
C LYS A 273 -8.52 -7.56 -80.80
N ARG A 274 -9.66 -7.28 -80.15
CA ARG A 274 -10.90 -6.84 -80.84
C ARG A 274 -10.65 -5.61 -81.71
N ARG A 275 -9.89 -4.62 -81.22
CA ARG A 275 -9.56 -3.41 -81.97
C ARG A 275 -8.68 -3.73 -83.19
N ARG A 276 -7.72 -4.64 -83.07
CA ARG A 276 -6.86 -5.10 -84.17
C ARG A 276 -7.67 -5.82 -85.23
N ASP A 277 -8.47 -6.80 -84.83
CA ASP A 277 -9.31 -7.60 -85.73
C ASP A 277 -10.30 -6.69 -86.48
N PHE A 278 -10.92 -5.72 -85.79
CA PHE A 278 -11.80 -4.73 -86.41
C PHE A 278 -11.07 -3.87 -87.46
N ILE A 279 -9.84 -3.42 -87.18
CA ILE A 279 -9.05 -2.63 -88.12
C ILE A 279 -8.67 -3.48 -89.35
N GLU A 280 -8.26 -4.73 -89.15
CA GLU A 280 -7.88 -5.66 -90.20
C GLU A 280 -9.06 -5.96 -91.14
N VAL A 281 -10.22 -6.29 -90.59
CA VAL A 281 -11.41 -6.58 -91.41
C VAL A 281 -11.88 -5.34 -92.17
N VAL A 282 -11.85 -4.15 -91.56
CA VAL A 282 -12.18 -2.90 -92.26
C VAL A 282 -11.17 -2.60 -93.38
N ALA A 283 -9.89 -2.93 -93.20
CA ALA A 283 -8.88 -2.78 -94.25
C ALA A 283 -9.11 -3.77 -95.41
N VAL A 284 -9.42 -5.04 -95.11
CA VAL A 284 -9.72 -6.07 -96.11
C VAL A 284 -11.00 -5.73 -96.89
N LEU A 285 -12.08 -5.31 -96.22
CA LEU A 285 -13.30 -4.86 -96.89
C LEU A 285 -13.06 -3.63 -97.79
N LYS A 286 -12.22 -2.68 -97.37
CA LYS A 286 -11.83 -1.52 -98.19
C LYS A 286 -11.02 -1.92 -99.43
N LEU A 287 -10.13 -2.91 -99.30
CA LEU A 287 -9.32 -3.42 -100.42
C LEU A 287 -10.15 -4.28 -101.38
N ALA A 288 -11.14 -5.02 -100.87
CA ALA A 288 -12.05 -5.81 -101.71
C ALA A 288 -13.07 -4.93 -102.46
N ALA A 289 -13.48 -3.80 -101.88
CA ALA A 289 -14.42 -2.83 -102.46
C ALA A 289 -13.73 -1.78 -103.36
N THR A 290 -12.87 -2.22 -104.28
CA THR A 290 -12.33 -1.36 -105.35
C THR A 290 -13.33 -1.21 -106.49
N GLU A 291 -13.27 -0.10 -107.22
CA GLU A 291 -14.17 0.19 -108.36
C GLU A 291 -14.13 -0.91 -109.43
N SER A 292 -12.99 -1.61 -109.60
CA SER A 292 -12.84 -2.73 -110.53
C SER A 292 -13.63 -3.98 -110.12
N ASN A 293 -13.70 -4.31 -108.83
CA ASN A 293 -14.43 -5.47 -108.33
C ASN A 293 -15.95 -5.21 -108.29
N ILE A 294 -16.33 -3.97 -108.00
CA ILE A 294 -17.72 -3.51 -108.11
C ILE A 294 -18.18 -3.51 -109.58
N ALA A 295 -17.30 -3.21 -110.53
CA ALA A 295 -17.57 -3.33 -111.96
C ALA A 295 -17.56 -4.80 -112.47
N ALA A 296 -16.75 -5.68 -111.89
CA ALA A 296 -16.78 -7.12 -112.19
C ALA A 296 -18.11 -7.77 -111.76
N LEU A 297 -18.66 -7.36 -110.61
CA LEU A 297 -20.01 -7.73 -110.15
C LEU A 297 -21.14 -7.32 -111.11
N SER A 298 -20.94 -6.29 -111.94
CA SER A 298 -21.93 -5.91 -112.96
C SER A 298 -21.85 -6.72 -114.26
N ASN A 299 -20.79 -7.51 -114.47
CA ASN A 299 -20.52 -8.20 -115.74
C ASN A 299 -20.46 -9.74 -115.66
N THR A 300 -20.74 -10.36 -114.50
CA THR A 300 -20.78 -11.83 -114.35
C THR A 300 -22.20 -12.38 -114.51
N GLU A 301 -22.37 -13.42 -115.33
CA GLU A 301 -23.66 -14.07 -115.67
C GLU A 301 -24.28 -14.95 -114.53
N SER A 302 -23.83 -14.87 -113.26
CA SER A 302 -24.53 -15.48 -112.11
C SER A 302 -25.25 -14.44 -111.23
N PRO A 303 -26.41 -13.88 -111.66
CA PRO A 303 -27.15 -12.87 -110.90
C PRO A 303 -27.73 -13.37 -109.56
N LEU A 304 -27.67 -14.67 -109.29
CA LEU A 304 -28.44 -15.38 -108.27
C LEU A 304 -27.72 -15.44 -106.91
N GLU A 305 -26.40 -15.69 -106.90
CA GLU A 305 -25.55 -15.73 -105.70
C GLU A 305 -25.39 -14.33 -105.08
N CYS A 306 -25.27 -13.32 -105.94
CA CYS A 306 -25.19 -11.92 -105.54
C CYS A 306 -26.49 -11.44 -104.86
N GLU A 307 -27.65 -11.97 -105.26
CA GLU A 307 -28.94 -11.62 -104.66
C GLU A 307 -29.16 -12.29 -103.31
N LEU A 308 -28.76 -13.55 -103.13
CA LEU A 308 -28.74 -14.27 -101.85
C LEU A 308 -27.94 -13.50 -100.78
N ILE A 309 -26.73 -13.05 -101.15
CA ILE A 309 -25.85 -12.28 -100.27
C ILE A 309 -26.43 -10.89 -100.00
N ALA A 310 -26.96 -10.21 -101.01
CA ALA A 310 -27.60 -8.91 -100.81
C ALA A 310 -28.81 -9.00 -99.88
N LYS A 311 -29.62 -10.06 -99.98
CA LYS A 311 -30.74 -10.34 -99.06
C LYS A 311 -30.25 -10.63 -97.64
N ALA A 312 -29.21 -11.45 -97.49
CA ALA A 312 -28.60 -11.75 -96.19
C ALA A 312 -28.00 -10.51 -95.51
N LEU A 313 -27.32 -9.64 -96.28
CA LEU A 313 -26.79 -8.37 -95.76
C LEU A 313 -27.92 -7.39 -95.40
N CYS A 314 -29.00 -7.33 -96.19
CA CYS A 314 -30.16 -6.52 -95.84
C CYS A 314 -30.87 -7.01 -94.58
N THR A 315 -30.97 -8.33 -94.36
CA THR A 315 -31.54 -8.88 -93.12
C THR A 315 -30.62 -8.66 -91.92
N LEU A 316 -29.31 -8.79 -92.08
CA LEU A 316 -28.32 -8.46 -91.03
C LEU A 316 -28.39 -6.98 -90.64
N PHE A 317 -28.43 -6.07 -91.61
CA PHE A 317 -28.49 -4.63 -91.35
C PHE A 317 -29.92 -4.10 -91.12
N CYS A 318 -30.93 -4.98 -91.08
CA CYS A 318 -32.36 -4.61 -90.95
C CYS A 318 -32.84 -3.58 -91.98
N ILE A 319 -32.35 -3.66 -93.21
CA ILE A 319 -32.71 -2.76 -94.30
C ILE A 319 -34.04 -3.24 -94.90
N LYS A 320 -35.12 -2.45 -94.72
CA LYS A 320 -36.41 -2.70 -95.37
C LYS A 320 -36.35 -2.28 -96.84
N ILE A 321 -36.81 -3.15 -97.74
CA ILE A 321 -36.94 -2.87 -99.18
C ILE A 321 -38.42 -3.00 -99.56
N ASN A 322 -38.93 -2.03 -100.33
CA ASN A 322 -40.30 -2.04 -100.83
C ASN A 322 -40.37 -2.89 -102.11
N GLU A 323 -41.25 -3.88 -102.14
CA GLU A 323 -41.33 -4.94 -103.17
C GLU A 323 -41.82 -4.50 -104.58
N GLN A 324 -41.90 -3.21 -104.90
CA GLN A 324 -42.51 -2.74 -106.15
C GLN A 324 -41.55 -2.14 -107.19
N ALA A 325 -40.39 -2.77 -107.41
CA ALA A 325 -39.52 -2.44 -108.55
C ALA A 325 -39.54 -3.60 -109.56
N SER A 326 -40.55 -3.63 -110.43
CA SER A 326 -40.63 -4.50 -111.59
C SER A 326 -39.79 -3.92 -112.74
N GLY A 327 -38.56 -4.41 -112.87
CA GLY A 327 -37.65 -4.13 -113.98
C GLY A 327 -36.32 -4.85 -113.74
N SER A 328 -35.85 -5.64 -114.70
CA SER A 328 -34.71 -6.55 -114.56
C SER A 328 -33.46 -5.88 -113.96
N GLY A 329 -33.04 -6.36 -112.78
CA GLY A 329 -31.84 -5.95 -112.05
C GLY A 329 -32.08 -5.88 -110.54
N ALA A 330 -31.47 -6.80 -109.77
CA ALA A 330 -31.78 -7.08 -108.36
C ALA A 330 -31.93 -5.83 -107.43
N PRO A 331 -33.11 -5.58 -106.81
CA PRO A 331 -33.39 -4.36 -106.02
C PRO A 331 -32.63 -4.28 -104.69
N PHE A 332 -32.32 -5.44 -104.09
CA PHE A 332 -31.50 -5.55 -102.88
C PHE A 332 -30.08 -5.03 -103.11
N PHE A 333 -29.51 -5.36 -104.26
CA PHE A 333 -28.16 -4.99 -104.64
C PHE A 333 -28.05 -3.48 -104.94
N GLN A 334 -29.03 -2.91 -105.67
CA GLN A 334 -29.10 -1.46 -105.91
C GLN A 334 -29.24 -0.65 -104.62
N LYS A 335 -30.02 -1.12 -103.64
CA LYS A 335 -30.18 -0.40 -102.37
C LYS A 335 -28.87 -0.38 -101.57
N ILE A 336 -28.16 -1.49 -101.52
CA ILE A 336 -26.82 -1.57 -100.89
C ILE A 336 -25.82 -0.66 -101.63
N LEU A 337 -25.81 -0.67 -102.97
CA LEU A 337 -24.97 0.22 -103.78
C LEU A 337 -25.27 1.71 -103.53
N SER A 338 -26.56 2.07 -103.40
CA SER A 338 -26.97 3.44 -103.07
C SER A 338 -26.48 3.87 -101.69
N MET A 339 -26.44 2.95 -100.73
CA MET A 339 -25.93 3.20 -99.38
C MET A 339 -24.40 3.27 -99.35
N MET A 340 -23.71 2.46 -100.15
CA MET A 340 -22.24 2.45 -100.26
C MET A 340 -21.67 3.69 -100.96
N ARG A 341 -22.45 4.37 -101.84
CA ARG A 341 -22.03 5.64 -102.45
C ARG A 341 -21.71 6.72 -101.41
N ASP A 342 -22.36 6.69 -100.25
CA ASP A 342 -22.04 7.59 -99.13
C ASP A 342 -21.21 6.85 -98.07
N LYS A 343 -19.90 6.77 -98.36
CA LYS A 343 -18.90 6.01 -97.60
C LYS A 343 -18.86 6.37 -96.10
N HIS A 344 -19.12 7.62 -95.75
CA HIS A 344 -19.02 8.11 -94.37
C HIS A 344 -20.26 7.75 -93.54
N ASN A 345 -21.46 7.93 -94.11
CA ASN A 345 -22.72 7.58 -93.45
C ASN A 345 -22.88 6.07 -93.26
N PHE A 346 -22.46 5.26 -94.23
CA PHE A 346 -22.51 3.81 -94.11
C PHE A 346 -21.64 3.31 -92.95
N LEU A 347 -20.38 3.76 -92.86
CA LEU A 347 -19.46 3.41 -91.77
C LEU A 347 -19.93 3.91 -90.40
N HIS A 348 -20.54 5.10 -90.33
CA HIS A 348 -21.11 5.63 -89.08
C HIS A 348 -22.33 4.84 -88.64
N ARG A 349 -23.23 4.46 -89.56
CA ARG A 349 -24.41 3.64 -89.24
C ARG A 349 -24.05 2.22 -88.83
N VAL A 350 -23.09 1.58 -89.52
CA VAL A 350 -22.59 0.24 -89.16
C VAL A 350 -21.98 0.21 -87.74
N LYS A 351 -21.32 1.29 -87.30
CA LYS A 351 -20.82 1.44 -85.92
C LYS A 351 -21.92 1.45 -84.85
N HIS A 352 -23.17 1.77 -85.19
CA HIS A 352 -24.27 1.95 -84.24
C HIS A 352 -25.34 0.85 -84.31
N TYR A 353 -25.26 -0.10 -85.26
CA TYR A 353 -26.17 -1.24 -85.28
C TYR A 353 -25.83 -2.25 -84.18
N GLN A 354 -26.75 -2.44 -83.23
CA GLN A 354 -26.73 -3.58 -82.31
C GLN A 354 -27.31 -4.80 -83.05
N LEU A 355 -26.43 -5.65 -83.59
CA LEU A 355 -26.83 -6.87 -84.27
C LEU A 355 -27.39 -7.88 -83.25
N VAL A 356 -28.64 -8.30 -83.43
CA VAL A 356 -29.29 -9.27 -82.54
C VAL A 356 -28.92 -10.70 -82.96
N PRO A 357 -28.50 -11.60 -82.04
CA PRO A 357 -28.07 -12.96 -82.39
C PRO A 357 -29.10 -13.78 -83.19
N SER A 358 -30.39 -13.52 -82.96
CA SER A 358 -31.49 -14.15 -83.70
C SER A 358 -31.54 -13.73 -85.17
N GLN A 359 -31.22 -12.47 -85.47
CA GLN A 359 -31.21 -11.94 -86.85
C GLN A 359 -30.01 -12.43 -87.64
N ALA A 360 -28.86 -12.62 -86.98
CA ALA A 360 -27.66 -13.16 -87.63
C ALA A 360 -27.82 -14.64 -88.00
N LYS A 361 -28.50 -15.46 -87.16
CA LYS A 361 -28.88 -16.84 -87.52
C LYS A 361 -29.90 -16.88 -88.66
N LEU A 362 -30.89 -15.97 -88.63
CA LEU A 362 -31.91 -15.87 -89.67
C LEU A 362 -31.31 -15.52 -91.05
N ALA A 363 -30.28 -14.66 -91.06
CA ALA A 363 -29.56 -14.30 -92.28
C ALA A 363 -28.72 -15.47 -92.86
N ALA A 364 -28.19 -16.35 -92.01
CA ALA A 364 -27.48 -17.55 -92.46
C ALA A 364 -28.42 -18.57 -93.13
N SER A 365 -29.69 -18.62 -92.72
CA SER A 365 -30.70 -19.57 -93.22
C SER A 365 -31.54 -19.08 -94.41
N VAL A 366 -31.17 -17.97 -95.07
CA VAL A 366 -31.95 -17.43 -96.20
C VAL A 366 -31.83 -18.35 -97.43
N GLN A 367 -32.97 -18.74 -98.01
CA GLN A 367 -33.10 -19.55 -99.24
C GLN A 367 -33.78 -18.75 -100.37
N VAL A 368 -33.63 -19.20 -101.62
CA VAL A 368 -34.33 -18.63 -102.80
C VAL A 368 -35.15 -19.71 -103.50
N ASP A 369 -36.38 -19.38 -103.89
CA ASP A 369 -37.28 -20.29 -104.61
C ASP A 369 -36.66 -20.75 -105.94
N GLY A 370 -36.55 -22.07 -106.10
CA GLY A 370 -36.04 -22.71 -107.33
C GLY A 370 -34.60 -23.20 -107.29
N ILE A 371 -33.89 -23.07 -106.16
CA ILE A 371 -32.50 -23.56 -106.00
C ILE A 371 -32.36 -24.33 -104.66
N PRO A 372 -31.69 -25.50 -104.63
CA PRO A 372 -31.47 -26.22 -103.38
C PRO A 372 -30.24 -25.72 -102.60
N GLY A 373 -30.44 -25.00 -101.49
CA GLY A 373 -29.39 -24.71 -100.47
C GLY A 373 -29.58 -23.39 -99.71
N THR A 374 -28.90 -23.23 -98.57
CA THR A 374 -28.85 -21.99 -97.76
C THR A 374 -27.59 -21.15 -98.05
N CYS A 375 -27.58 -19.86 -97.68
CA CYS A 375 -26.40 -19.00 -97.79
C CYS A 375 -25.11 -19.63 -97.22
N SER A 376 -25.19 -20.47 -96.18
CA SER A 376 -24.03 -21.20 -95.64
C SER A 376 -23.51 -22.32 -96.53
N ASP A 377 -24.37 -22.97 -97.31
CA ASP A 377 -24.00 -24.14 -98.13
C ASP A 377 -23.19 -23.73 -99.36
N TYR A 378 -23.47 -22.54 -99.91
CA TYR A 378 -22.81 -21.99 -101.10
C TYR A 378 -21.45 -21.34 -100.84
N ILE A 379 -21.06 -21.15 -99.57
CA ILE A 379 -19.75 -20.54 -99.22
C ILE A 379 -18.60 -21.56 -99.36
N SER A 380 -18.90 -22.86 -99.45
CA SER A 380 -17.89 -23.93 -99.44
C SER A 380 -17.51 -24.48 -100.83
N VAL A 381 -18.12 -24.01 -101.92
CA VAL A 381 -17.84 -24.51 -103.29
C VAL A 381 -17.66 -23.36 -104.28
N SER A 382 -16.41 -23.17 -104.74
CA SER A 382 -15.99 -23.00 -106.14
C SER A 382 -14.72 -22.15 -106.27
N ASP A 383 -13.66 -22.79 -106.76
CA ASP A 383 -12.58 -22.15 -107.51
C ASP A 383 -13.15 -21.58 -108.83
N GLU A 384 -12.53 -20.50 -109.31
CA GLU A 384 -12.76 -19.81 -110.60
C GLU A 384 -13.67 -18.56 -110.61
N SER A 385 -13.38 -17.57 -109.74
CA SER A 385 -13.24 -16.15 -110.12
C SER A 385 -12.63 -15.34 -108.96
N ALA A 386 -11.36 -14.96 -109.11
CA ALA A 386 -10.53 -14.48 -108.00
C ALA A 386 -11.02 -13.17 -107.31
N SER A 387 -11.92 -12.40 -107.91
CA SER A 387 -12.44 -11.13 -107.36
C SER A 387 -13.72 -11.29 -106.54
N LEU A 388 -14.67 -12.11 -106.99
CA LEU A 388 -15.94 -12.37 -106.28
C LEU A 388 -15.74 -13.31 -105.10
N GLY A 389 -14.91 -14.35 -105.27
CA GLY A 389 -14.49 -15.23 -104.18
C GLY A 389 -13.73 -14.49 -103.08
N ALA A 390 -12.96 -13.44 -103.42
CA ALA A 390 -12.31 -12.58 -102.43
C ALA A 390 -13.30 -11.75 -101.62
N LEU A 391 -14.37 -11.24 -102.25
CA LEU A 391 -15.44 -10.51 -101.55
C LEU A 391 -16.27 -11.45 -100.66
N MET A 392 -16.65 -12.63 -101.15
CA MET A 392 -17.41 -13.63 -100.39
C MET A 392 -16.61 -14.16 -99.20
N ASN A 393 -15.31 -14.46 -99.38
CA ASN A 393 -14.42 -14.80 -98.26
C ASN A 393 -14.23 -13.63 -97.28
N SER A 394 -14.24 -12.38 -97.75
CA SER A 394 -14.12 -11.21 -96.87
C SER A 394 -15.39 -10.97 -96.04
N ILE A 395 -16.57 -11.19 -96.62
CA ILE A 395 -17.86 -11.12 -95.91
C ILE A 395 -17.99 -12.30 -94.95
N ALA A 396 -17.61 -13.52 -95.35
CA ALA A 396 -17.60 -14.70 -94.48
C ALA A 396 -16.63 -14.51 -93.29
N ARG A 397 -15.42 -13.97 -93.52
CA ARG A 397 -14.52 -13.56 -92.44
C ARG A 397 -15.14 -12.50 -91.55
N TYR A 398 -15.79 -11.48 -92.09
CA TYR A 398 -16.46 -10.46 -91.29
C TYR A 398 -17.58 -11.03 -90.41
N LEU A 399 -18.43 -11.89 -90.96
CA LEU A 399 -19.49 -12.56 -90.20
C LEU A 399 -18.93 -13.49 -89.12
N SER A 400 -17.89 -14.26 -89.43
CA SER A 400 -17.15 -15.06 -88.44
C SER A 400 -16.59 -14.18 -87.32
N THR A 401 -15.93 -13.06 -87.66
CA THR A 401 -15.38 -12.13 -86.66
C THR A 401 -16.47 -11.44 -85.83
N LEU A 402 -17.66 -11.19 -86.38
CA LEU A 402 -18.80 -10.66 -85.63
C LEU A 402 -19.35 -11.67 -84.62
N PHE A 403 -19.47 -12.94 -85.02
CA PHE A 403 -19.86 -14.01 -84.10
C PHE A 403 -18.82 -14.20 -82.99
N ASP A 404 -17.52 -14.13 -83.32
CA ASP A 404 -16.44 -14.14 -82.33
C ASP A 404 -16.46 -12.90 -81.43
N GLN A 405 -16.83 -11.72 -81.95
CA GLN A 405 -16.91 -10.49 -81.15
C GLN A 405 -18.00 -10.54 -80.08
N ILE A 406 -19.15 -11.16 -80.36
CA ILE A 406 -20.27 -11.33 -79.42
C ILE A 406 -19.87 -12.26 -78.27
N THR A 407 -19.26 -13.41 -78.58
CA THR A 407 -18.80 -14.37 -77.57
C THR A 407 -17.68 -13.76 -76.69
N ILE A 408 -16.75 -13.02 -77.30
CA ILE A 408 -15.71 -12.26 -76.58
C ILE A 408 -16.34 -11.16 -75.70
N HIS A 409 -17.45 -10.54 -76.09
CA HIS A 409 -18.12 -9.48 -75.31
C HIS A 409 -18.84 -10.04 -74.07
N GLU A 410 -19.47 -11.21 -74.19
CA GLU A 410 -20.03 -11.90 -73.02
C GLU A 410 -18.94 -12.33 -72.05
N HIS A 411 -17.81 -12.82 -72.56
CA HIS A 411 -16.65 -13.17 -71.73
C HIS A 411 -16.05 -11.94 -71.02
N GLU A 412 -15.91 -10.81 -71.73
CA GLU A 412 -15.43 -9.53 -71.18
C GLU A 412 -16.37 -9.01 -70.07
N ARG A 413 -17.69 -9.08 -70.28
CA ARG A 413 -18.68 -8.70 -69.27
C ARG A 413 -18.63 -9.60 -68.04
N SER A 414 -18.42 -10.91 -68.23
CA SER A 414 -18.24 -11.88 -67.15
C SER A 414 -16.97 -11.56 -66.34
N LEU A 415 -15.84 -11.30 -67.00
CA LEU A 415 -14.60 -10.86 -66.37
C LEU A 415 -14.78 -9.55 -65.60
N LEU A 416 -15.51 -8.57 -66.14
CA LEU A 416 -15.78 -7.29 -65.47
C LEU A 416 -16.61 -7.46 -64.19
N MET A 417 -17.60 -8.36 -64.20
CA MET A 417 -18.38 -8.68 -63.00
C MET A 417 -17.54 -9.38 -61.94
N LYS A 418 -16.69 -10.34 -62.34
CA LYS A 418 -15.72 -10.99 -61.44
C LYS A 418 -14.73 -9.99 -60.85
N GLN A 419 -14.21 -9.07 -61.67
CA GLN A 419 -13.31 -8.03 -61.23
C GLN A 419 -13.96 -7.11 -60.18
N ARG A 420 -15.20 -6.66 -60.41
CA ARG A 420 -15.93 -5.83 -59.43
C ARG A 420 -16.17 -6.57 -58.12
N ALA A 421 -16.54 -7.84 -58.17
CA ALA A 421 -16.71 -8.67 -56.98
C ALA A 421 -15.40 -8.82 -56.19
N GLU A 422 -14.27 -9.01 -56.87
CA GLU A 422 -12.96 -9.05 -56.23
C GLU A 422 -12.50 -7.68 -55.71
N ASP A 423 -12.77 -6.58 -56.42
CA ASP A 423 -12.49 -5.21 -55.97
C ASP A 423 -13.27 -4.89 -54.67
N ASP A 424 -14.54 -5.29 -54.58
CA ASP A 424 -15.37 -5.14 -53.37
C ASP A 424 -14.83 -5.96 -52.18
N MET A 425 -14.39 -7.20 -52.44
CA MET A 425 -13.76 -8.05 -51.42
C MET A 425 -12.40 -7.53 -50.99
N LEU A 426 -11.61 -6.98 -51.92
CA LEU A 426 -10.32 -6.34 -51.63
C LEU A 426 -10.51 -5.16 -50.66
N GLN A 427 -11.54 -4.33 -50.86
CA GLN A 427 -11.85 -3.23 -49.94
C GLN A 427 -12.12 -3.73 -48.51
N ARG A 428 -12.92 -4.80 -48.35
CA ARG A 428 -13.19 -5.41 -47.04
C ARG A 428 -11.91 -5.97 -46.41
N ASN A 429 -11.11 -6.70 -47.18
CA ASN A 429 -9.83 -7.22 -46.69
C ASN A 429 -8.85 -6.10 -46.30
N THR A 430 -8.86 -4.96 -47.00
CA THR A 430 -8.03 -3.81 -46.61
C THR A 430 -8.44 -3.21 -45.27
N THR A 431 -9.74 -3.05 -45.03
CA THR A 431 -10.22 -2.54 -43.73
C THR A 431 -9.90 -3.51 -42.60
N ASP A 432 -10.10 -4.82 -42.81
CA ASP A 432 -9.81 -5.84 -41.80
C ASP A 432 -8.30 -5.90 -41.49
N MET A 433 -7.46 -5.83 -42.52
CA MET A 433 -5.99 -5.75 -42.36
C MET A 433 -5.56 -4.50 -41.58
N GLU A 434 -6.14 -3.33 -41.86
CA GLU A 434 -5.82 -2.08 -41.14
C GLU A 434 -6.24 -2.14 -39.66
N VAL A 435 -7.40 -2.71 -39.38
CA VAL A 435 -7.87 -2.96 -38.00
C VAL A 435 -6.91 -3.92 -37.28
N LEU A 436 -6.51 -5.03 -37.92
CA LEU A 436 -5.55 -5.97 -37.33
C LEU A 436 -4.17 -5.33 -37.11
N LYS A 437 -3.71 -4.50 -38.05
CA LYS A 437 -2.43 -3.78 -37.96
C LYS A 437 -2.43 -2.79 -36.80
N SER A 438 -3.52 -2.03 -36.64
CA SER A 438 -3.66 -1.09 -35.51
C SER A 438 -3.75 -1.82 -34.16
N ARG A 439 -4.52 -2.92 -34.06
CA ARG A 439 -4.59 -3.76 -32.86
C ARG A 439 -3.22 -4.34 -32.49
N CYS A 440 -2.48 -4.88 -33.46
CA CYS A 440 -1.11 -5.38 -33.24
C CYS A 440 -0.15 -4.29 -32.78
N ALA A 441 -0.28 -3.06 -33.30
CA ALA A 441 0.54 -1.92 -32.90
C ALA A 441 0.27 -1.48 -31.46
N ILE A 442 -1.02 -1.44 -31.05
CA ILE A 442 -1.44 -1.13 -29.68
C ILE A 442 -0.90 -2.18 -28.71
N LEU A 443 -1.14 -3.47 -28.99
CA LEU A 443 -0.66 -4.57 -28.15
C LEU A 443 0.86 -4.55 -27.99
N ARG A 444 1.61 -4.28 -29.08
CA ARG A 444 3.08 -4.17 -29.02
C ARG A 444 3.53 -2.99 -28.15
N ARG A 445 2.82 -1.85 -28.19
CA ARG A 445 3.13 -0.68 -27.36
C ARG A 445 2.85 -0.98 -25.88
N GLU A 446 1.70 -1.54 -25.57
CA GLU A 446 1.33 -1.91 -24.20
C GLU A 446 2.29 -2.95 -23.61
N LEU A 447 2.63 -3.99 -24.39
CA LEU A 447 3.61 -5.00 -23.99
C LEU A 447 4.98 -4.37 -23.70
N ARG A 448 5.40 -3.37 -24.47
CA ARG A 448 6.66 -2.65 -24.21
C ARG A 448 6.61 -1.89 -22.88
N VAL A 449 5.53 -1.14 -22.64
CA VAL A 449 5.35 -0.36 -21.41
C VAL A 449 5.33 -1.26 -20.17
N THR A 450 4.60 -2.38 -20.23
CA THR A 450 4.54 -3.34 -19.12
C THR A 450 5.88 -4.03 -18.89
N MET A 451 6.61 -4.42 -19.96
CA MET A 451 7.95 -4.97 -19.82
C MET A 451 8.95 -3.98 -19.22
N ASP A 452 8.89 -2.69 -19.58
CA ASP A 452 9.75 -1.67 -18.98
C ASP A 452 9.39 -1.43 -17.51
N SER A 453 8.10 -1.37 -17.17
CA SER A 453 7.63 -1.32 -15.78
C SER A 453 8.16 -2.51 -14.97
N TYR A 454 7.99 -3.73 -15.49
CA TYR A 454 8.50 -4.96 -14.88
C TYR A 454 10.01 -4.91 -14.63
N ARG A 455 10.82 -4.45 -15.60
CA ARG A 455 12.28 -4.28 -15.43
C ARG A 455 12.62 -3.29 -14.33
N THR A 456 11.93 -2.14 -14.27
CA THR A 456 12.18 -1.14 -13.22
C THR A 456 11.82 -1.68 -11.83
N LEU A 457 10.72 -2.43 -11.72
CA LEU A 457 10.32 -3.09 -10.47
C LEU A 457 11.32 -4.18 -10.06
N GLN A 458 11.83 -4.97 -11.00
CA GLN A 458 12.90 -5.95 -10.74
C GLN A 458 14.18 -5.28 -10.23
N GLN A 459 14.60 -4.15 -10.82
CA GLN A 459 15.75 -3.40 -10.33
C GLN A 459 15.53 -2.89 -8.89
N LYS A 460 14.33 -2.37 -8.59
CA LYS A 460 13.96 -1.97 -7.22
C LYS A 460 13.97 -3.15 -6.26
N LEU A 461 13.46 -4.32 -6.69
CA LEU A 461 13.48 -5.54 -5.89
C LEU A 461 14.91 -5.98 -5.59
N ASN A 462 15.79 -6.02 -6.59
CA ASN A 462 17.19 -6.39 -6.41
C ASN A 462 17.90 -5.42 -5.45
N LYS A 463 17.61 -4.12 -5.55
CA LYS A 463 18.13 -3.11 -4.63
C LYS A 463 17.65 -3.34 -3.20
N LEU A 464 16.35 -3.54 -3.00
CA LEU A 464 15.78 -3.79 -1.67
C LEU A 464 16.18 -5.14 -1.09
N GLN A 465 16.39 -6.16 -1.92
CA GLN A 465 16.93 -7.44 -1.49
C GLN A 465 18.36 -7.28 -0.96
N ARG A 466 19.20 -6.49 -1.64
CA ARG A 466 20.53 -6.14 -1.15
C ARG A 466 20.45 -5.37 0.16
N GLU A 467 19.59 -4.36 0.26
CA GLU A 467 19.34 -3.60 1.50
C GLU A 467 18.93 -4.53 2.66
N ASN A 468 18.05 -5.50 2.40
CA ASN A 468 17.60 -6.47 3.40
C ASN A 468 18.71 -7.45 3.82
N VAL A 469 19.52 -7.93 2.88
CA VAL A 469 20.69 -8.77 3.18
C VAL A 469 21.68 -8.00 4.04
N VAL A 470 22.01 -6.76 3.68
CA VAL A 470 22.92 -5.92 4.48
C VAL A 470 22.34 -5.66 5.87
N ALA A 471 21.06 -5.30 5.98
CA ALA A 471 20.40 -5.12 7.28
C ALA A 471 20.45 -6.39 8.14
N SER A 472 20.23 -7.56 7.53
CA SER A 472 20.33 -8.86 8.22
C SER A 472 21.76 -9.16 8.69
N VAL A 473 22.77 -8.89 7.86
CA VAL A 473 24.19 -9.07 8.22
C VAL A 473 24.60 -8.12 9.35
N MET A 474 24.12 -6.87 9.33
CA MET A 474 24.45 -5.86 10.34
C MET A 474 23.83 -6.17 11.71
N ASN A 475 22.66 -6.81 11.73
CA ASN A 475 21.98 -7.28 12.94
C ASN A 475 22.41 -8.69 13.38
N ALA A 476 23.28 -9.36 12.61
CA ALA A 476 23.76 -10.68 12.97
C ALA A 476 24.58 -10.62 14.27
N LYS A 477 24.31 -11.57 15.16
CA LYS A 477 25.05 -11.75 16.41
C LYS A 477 26.03 -12.90 16.24
N ALA A 478 27.26 -12.70 16.71
CA ALA A 478 28.20 -13.78 16.93
C ALA A 478 27.74 -14.67 18.09
N LEU A 479 28.34 -15.86 18.22
CA LEU A 479 28.00 -16.85 19.27
C LEU A 479 28.17 -16.30 20.70
N ASN A 480 29.04 -15.31 20.86
CA ASN A 480 29.29 -14.59 22.11
C ASN A 480 28.35 -13.40 22.31
N GLY A 481 27.34 -13.18 21.45
CA GLY A 481 26.37 -12.09 21.61
C GLY A 481 26.79 -10.73 21.05
N HIS A 482 27.99 -10.63 20.45
CA HIS A 482 28.43 -9.39 19.80
C HIS A 482 27.75 -9.17 18.46
N THR A 483 27.27 -7.95 18.22
CA THR A 483 26.90 -7.48 16.89
C THR A 483 28.14 -7.00 16.14
N VAL A 484 28.00 -6.81 14.83
CA VAL A 484 29.06 -6.22 13.99
C VAL A 484 29.54 -4.88 14.56
N LEU A 485 28.61 -4.05 15.04
CA LEU A 485 28.92 -2.74 15.63
C LEU A 485 29.57 -2.86 17.01
N SER A 486 29.10 -3.77 17.88
CA SER A 486 29.73 -3.92 19.20
C SER A 486 31.12 -4.53 19.10
N TRP A 487 31.37 -5.42 18.14
CA TRP A 487 32.70 -5.92 17.84
C TRP A 487 33.63 -4.83 17.28
N ALA A 488 33.15 -4.00 16.35
CA ALA A 488 33.91 -2.86 15.84
C ALA A 488 34.23 -1.82 16.93
N ALA A 489 33.31 -1.62 17.87
CA ALA A 489 33.47 -0.74 19.01
C ALA A 489 34.50 -1.28 20.03
N ALA A 490 34.54 -2.61 20.24
CA ALA A 490 35.57 -3.26 21.04
C ALA A 490 36.97 -3.12 20.41
N VAL A 491 37.08 -3.30 19.09
CA VAL A 491 38.36 -3.15 18.34
C VAL A 491 38.88 -1.70 18.34
N GLY A 492 37.99 -0.71 18.48
CA GLY A 492 38.35 0.71 18.62
C GLY A 492 38.62 1.45 17.30
N ASN A 493 38.16 0.93 16.15
CA ASN A 493 38.38 1.59 14.86
C ASN A 493 37.23 2.54 14.51
N ILE A 494 37.48 3.84 14.69
CA ILE A 494 36.51 4.93 14.45
C ILE A 494 35.99 4.95 13.02
N ASP A 495 36.85 4.74 12.04
CA ASP A 495 36.47 4.83 10.63
C ASP A 495 35.51 3.71 10.24
N ILE A 496 35.75 2.50 10.76
CA ILE A 496 34.86 1.36 10.57
C ILE A 496 33.53 1.62 11.28
N VAL A 497 33.55 2.11 12.52
CA VAL A 497 32.33 2.47 13.25
C VAL A 497 31.50 3.52 12.51
N LYS A 498 32.13 4.58 11.96
CA LYS A 498 31.45 5.59 11.14
C LYS A 498 30.82 4.99 9.87
N VAL A 499 31.54 4.09 9.19
CA VAL A 499 31.02 3.38 8.02
C VAL A 499 29.82 2.52 8.40
N LEU A 500 29.91 1.77 9.50
CA LEU A 500 28.83 0.91 9.96
C LEU A 500 27.58 1.72 10.36
N LEU A 501 27.76 2.83 11.07
CA LEU A 501 26.66 3.74 11.43
C LEU A 501 26.01 4.36 10.18
N LYS A 502 26.81 4.79 9.20
CA LYS A 502 26.30 5.33 7.93
C LYS A 502 25.43 4.33 7.16
N HIS A 503 25.79 3.04 7.22
CA HIS A 503 25.05 1.96 6.56
C HIS A 503 23.92 1.36 7.43
N GLY A 504 23.60 1.98 8.57
CA GLY A 504 22.44 1.63 9.38
C GLY A 504 22.63 0.49 10.37
N ALA A 505 23.84 0.29 10.89
CA ALA A 505 24.06 -0.62 12.00
C ALA A 505 23.18 -0.24 13.20
N ASN A 506 22.50 -1.22 13.79
CA ASN A 506 21.66 -0.99 14.96
C ASN A 506 22.52 -0.62 16.18
N THR A 507 22.20 0.52 16.78
CA THR A 507 22.90 1.08 17.94
C THR A 507 22.25 0.66 19.26
N GLY A 508 21.01 0.18 19.24
CA GLY A 508 20.20 -0.11 20.42
C GLY A 508 19.93 -1.58 20.69
N ILE A 509 19.07 -1.82 21.69
CA ILE A 509 18.55 -3.16 22.03
C ILE A 509 17.63 -3.64 20.90
N GLU A 510 17.65 -4.95 20.64
CA GLU A 510 16.79 -5.60 19.65
C GLU A 510 15.29 -5.28 19.85
N GLU A 511 14.59 -5.03 18.74
CA GLU A 511 13.16 -4.65 18.73
C GLU A 511 12.28 -5.67 19.47
N ARG A 512 12.62 -6.96 19.39
CA ARG A 512 11.93 -8.03 20.13
C ARG A 512 11.89 -7.76 21.63
N CYS A 513 12.99 -7.35 22.25
CA CYS A 513 13.05 -7.05 23.68
C CYS A 513 12.16 -5.85 24.04
N VAL A 514 12.11 -4.84 23.18
CA VAL A 514 11.25 -3.67 23.34
C VAL A 514 9.78 -4.08 23.25
N CYS A 515 9.40 -4.85 22.25
CA CYS A 515 8.05 -5.39 22.08
C CYS A 515 7.61 -6.24 23.28
N THR A 516 8.46 -7.15 23.76
CA THR A 516 8.14 -7.97 24.95
C THR A 516 7.99 -7.10 26.20
N SER A 517 8.81 -6.06 26.35
CA SER A 517 8.70 -5.10 27.47
C SER A 517 7.39 -4.32 27.41
N VAL A 518 6.96 -3.88 26.23
CA VAL A 518 5.66 -3.22 26.02
C VAL A 518 4.51 -4.17 26.39
N ILE A 519 4.58 -5.45 26.01
CA ILE A 519 3.57 -6.45 26.38
C ILE A 519 3.48 -6.59 27.91
N ILE A 520 4.61 -6.59 28.62
CA ILE A 520 4.64 -6.63 30.09
C ILE A 520 3.96 -5.39 30.68
N ILE A 521 4.30 -4.20 30.19
CA ILE A 521 3.70 -2.94 30.66
C ILE A 521 2.19 -2.92 30.40
N GLN A 522 1.76 -3.32 29.19
CA GLN A 522 0.34 -3.40 28.84
C GLN A 522 -0.41 -4.42 29.70
N ALA A 523 0.18 -5.60 29.94
CA ALA A 523 -0.42 -6.63 30.78
C ALA A 523 -0.56 -6.14 32.24
N ALA A 524 0.48 -5.51 32.79
CA ALA A 524 0.47 -4.94 34.13
C ALA A 524 -0.57 -3.80 34.26
N TYR A 525 -0.63 -2.91 33.26
CA TYR A 525 -1.58 -1.79 33.25
C TYR A 525 -3.03 -2.26 33.12
N ARG A 526 -3.31 -3.20 32.19
CA ARG A 526 -4.64 -3.82 32.06
C ARG A 526 -5.07 -4.52 33.35
N HIS A 527 -4.14 -5.20 34.01
CA HIS A 527 -4.39 -5.86 35.29
C HIS A 527 -4.69 -4.85 36.42
N TYR A 528 -3.94 -3.75 36.47
CA TYR A 528 -4.17 -2.67 37.43
C TYR A 528 -5.59 -2.06 37.29
N PHE A 529 -6.04 -1.75 36.07
CA PHE A 529 -7.39 -1.24 35.84
C PHE A 529 -8.49 -2.25 36.16
N TRP A 530 -8.28 -3.52 35.80
CA TRP A 530 -9.20 -4.60 36.16
C TRP A 530 -9.35 -4.74 37.68
N ARG A 531 -8.24 -4.63 38.44
CA ARG A 531 -8.24 -4.70 39.90
C ARG A 531 -8.92 -3.49 40.55
N ARG A 532 -8.77 -2.29 39.97
CA ARG A 532 -9.37 -1.05 40.49
C ARG A 532 -10.90 -1.01 40.38
N GLY A 533 -11.49 -1.80 39.48
CA GLY A 533 -12.93 -1.78 39.19
C GLY A 533 -13.79 -2.77 40.00
N ARG A 534 -13.25 -3.49 41.00
CA ARG A 534 -14.01 -4.51 41.77
C ARG A 534 -13.71 -4.44 43.27
N HIS A 535 -14.70 -4.84 44.08
CA HIS A 535 -14.63 -4.92 45.55
C HIS A 535 -14.20 -6.32 46.05
N ASP A 536 -13.69 -6.35 47.28
CA ASP A 536 -12.91 -7.40 47.98
C ASP A 536 -13.61 -8.74 48.28
N ASN A 537 -14.33 -9.36 47.32
CA ASN A 537 -14.72 -10.76 47.46
C ASN A 537 -13.68 -11.66 46.77
N GLU A 538 -12.89 -12.39 47.57
CA GLU A 538 -11.85 -13.32 47.09
C GLU A 538 -12.44 -14.59 46.45
N ASP A 539 -12.98 -14.47 45.24
CA ASP A 539 -13.40 -15.62 44.46
C ASP A 539 -12.17 -16.42 43.95
N LEU A 540 -12.27 -17.75 43.91
CA LEU A 540 -11.20 -18.64 43.41
C LEU A 540 -10.73 -18.23 42.00
N GLU A 541 -11.66 -17.80 41.14
CA GLU A 541 -11.38 -17.30 39.80
C GLU A 541 -10.50 -16.03 39.81
N GLN A 542 -10.66 -15.17 40.82
CA GLN A 542 -9.85 -13.97 40.97
C GLN A 542 -8.39 -14.33 41.30
N ARG A 543 -8.20 -15.25 42.26
CA ARG A 543 -6.87 -15.76 42.64
C ARG A 543 -6.19 -16.48 41.48
N GLU A 544 -6.93 -17.27 40.71
CA GLU A 544 -6.39 -17.95 39.53
C GLU A 544 -5.98 -16.96 38.44
N ARG A 545 -6.80 -15.93 38.17
CA ARG A 545 -6.50 -14.89 37.19
C ARG A 545 -5.30 -14.04 37.61
N GLU A 546 -5.20 -13.65 38.88
CA GLU A 546 -4.03 -12.96 39.44
C GLU A 546 -2.77 -13.82 39.31
N ARG A 547 -2.86 -15.11 39.63
CA ARG A 547 -1.74 -16.04 39.50
C ARG A 547 -1.29 -16.19 38.05
N CYS A 548 -2.23 -16.31 37.11
CA CYS A 548 -1.94 -16.40 35.67
C CYS A 548 -1.25 -15.14 35.13
N VAL A 549 -1.74 -13.93 35.47
CA VAL A 549 -1.12 -12.67 35.04
C VAL A 549 0.26 -12.52 35.65
N ASN A 550 0.43 -12.79 36.95
CA ASN A 550 1.73 -12.73 37.62
C ASN A 550 2.74 -13.74 37.06
N LEU A 551 2.29 -14.97 36.76
CA LEU A 551 3.14 -15.96 36.12
C LEU A 551 3.54 -15.51 34.71
N ARG A 552 2.63 -14.93 33.93
CA ARG A 552 2.92 -14.41 32.59
C ARG A 552 3.90 -13.23 32.63
N ILE A 553 3.72 -12.30 33.55
CA ILE A 553 4.66 -11.17 33.74
C ILE A 553 6.02 -11.70 34.15
N ARG A 554 6.09 -12.65 35.09
CA ARG A 554 7.36 -13.24 35.54
C ARG A 554 8.07 -14.01 34.42
N THR A 555 7.37 -14.79 33.62
CA THR A 555 7.97 -15.53 32.51
C THR A 555 8.48 -14.61 31.42
N LEU A 556 7.68 -13.60 31.02
CA LEU A 556 8.11 -12.59 30.06
C LEU A 556 9.29 -11.76 30.60
N SER A 557 9.27 -11.38 31.88
CA SER A 557 10.35 -10.61 32.50
C SER A 557 11.65 -11.39 32.59
N ARG A 558 11.59 -12.71 32.85
CA ARG A 558 12.76 -13.59 32.77
C ARG A 558 13.28 -13.68 31.34
N SER A 559 12.39 -13.94 30.38
CA SER A 559 12.77 -14.01 28.96
C SER A 559 13.47 -12.73 28.48
N VAL A 560 12.96 -11.55 28.86
CA VAL A 560 13.62 -10.26 28.57
C VAL A 560 14.99 -10.17 29.26
N ARG A 561 15.11 -10.59 30.52
CA ARG A 561 16.38 -10.58 31.26
C ARG A 561 17.42 -11.50 30.62
N ASP A 562 17.04 -12.71 30.29
CA ASP A 562 17.91 -13.71 29.66
C ASP A 562 18.36 -13.23 28.27
N HIS A 563 17.48 -12.57 27.51
CA HIS A 563 17.84 -11.93 26.24
C HIS A 563 18.80 -10.75 26.44
N LEU A 564 18.58 -9.90 27.43
CA LEU A 564 19.48 -8.78 27.73
C LEU A 564 20.87 -9.24 28.18
N GLN A 565 20.96 -10.38 28.87
CA GLN A 565 22.24 -11.02 29.24
C GLN A 565 23.04 -11.48 28.03
N SER A 566 22.36 -11.86 26.95
CA SER A 566 23.00 -12.33 25.71
C SER A 566 23.49 -11.22 24.77
N ILE A 567 23.19 -9.94 25.07
CA ILE A 567 23.44 -8.82 24.13
C ILE A 567 24.59 -7.96 24.63
N HIS A 568 25.65 -7.87 23.83
CA HIS A 568 26.74 -6.93 24.05
C HIS A 568 26.42 -5.58 23.40
N LEU A 569 26.21 -4.55 24.22
CA LEU A 569 25.92 -3.19 23.74
C LEU A 569 27.20 -2.51 23.23
N PRO A 570 27.18 -1.90 22.02
CA PRO A 570 28.37 -1.26 21.45
C PRO A 570 28.98 -0.17 22.35
N LEU A 571 28.14 0.61 23.04
CA LEU A 571 28.60 1.64 23.97
C LEU A 571 29.29 1.03 25.20
N ALA A 572 28.75 -0.05 25.75
CA ALA A 572 29.34 -0.74 26.91
C ALA A 572 30.70 -1.36 26.55
N GLU A 573 30.82 -1.96 25.36
CA GLU A 573 32.07 -2.53 24.85
C GLU A 573 33.14 -1.48 24.56
N ALA A 574 32.76 -0.33 23.99
CA ALA A 574 33.68 0.79 23.78
C ALA A 574 34.24 1.31 25.11
N LEU A 575 33.38 1.44 26.12
CA LEU A 575 33.75 1.91 27.45
C LEU A 575 34.66 0.91 28.19
N PHE A 576 34.32 -0.38 28.15
CA PHE A 576 35.10 -1.44 28.79
C PHE A 576 36.53 -1.53 28.23
N ASN A 577 36.69 -1.37 26.91
CA ASN A 577 38.00 -1.42 26.26
C ASN A 577 38.76 -0.08 26.25
N GLY A 578 38.20 0.98 26.86
CA GLY A 578 38.85 2.29 26.98
C GLY A 578 38.83 3.15 25.70
N ASN A 579 37.93 2.85 24.74
CA ASN A 579 37.81 3.56 23.47
C ASN A 579 36.92 4.82 23.61
N THR A 580 37.45 5.87 24.25
CA THR A 580 36.73 7.13 24.56
C THR A 580 36.18 7.84 23.33
N GLU A 581 36.95 7.91 22.24
CA GLU A 581 36.53 8.57 21.00
C GLU A 581 35.35 7.84 20.34
N VAL A 582 35.34 6.51 20.36
CA VAL A 582 34.23 5.69 19.84
C VAL A 582 32.99 5.84 20.73
N ALA A 583 33.17 5.87 22.06
CA ALA A 583 32.08 6.11 23.00
C ALA A 583 31.42 7.48 22.79
N SER A 584 32.20 8.53 22.50
CA SER A 584 31.68 9.87 22.20
C SER A 584 30.83 9.90 20.92
N LEU A 585 31.22 9.11 19.90
CA LEU A 585 30.48 9.00 18.64
C LEU A 585 29.18 8.22 18.81
N LEU A 586 29.21 7.19 19.65
CA LEU A 586 28.04 6.36 19.96
C LEU A 586 27.03 7.09 20.86
N ASP A 587 27.48 7.94 21.79
CA ASP A 587 26.60 8.79 22.61
C ASP A 587 25.87 9.84 21.76
N LYS A 588 26.57 10.43 20.77
CA LYS A 588 25.96 11.32 19.76
C LYS A 588 24.94 10.60 18.85
N ALA A 589 24.97 9.27 18.78
CA ALA A 589 24.10 8.46 17.92
C ALA A 589 22.82 7.97 18.64
N ASP A 590 22.34 8.71 19.64
CA ASP A 590 21.10 8.48 20.40
C ASP A 590 21.05 7.16 21.20
N ILE A 591 22.19 6.56 21.54
CA ILE A 591 22.21 5.44 22.48
C ILE A 591 21.95 5.99 23.88
N SER A 592 20.77 5.74 24.44
CA SER A 592 20.54 6.09 25.83
C SER A 592 21.49 5.28 26.73
N LEU A 593 22.38 5.95 27.45
CA LEU A 593 23.22 5.34 28.49
C LEU A 593 22.42 4.43 29.44
N PHE A 594 21.13 4.73 29.64
CA PHE A 594 20.17 3.94 30.42
C PHE A 594 20.04 2.48 29.93
N GLN A 595 20.21 2.23 28.62
CA GLN A 595 20.26 0.88 28.06
C GLN A 595 21.60 0.16 28.34
N ALA A 596 22.69 0.91 28.50
CA ALA A 596 24.03 0.39 28.80
C ALA A 596 24.26 0.11 30.30
N ILE A 597 23.38 0.59 31.19
CA ILE A 597 23.57 0.58 32.65
C ILE A 597 23.32 -0.78 33.33
N ASN A 598 22.98 -1.85 32.60
CA ASN A 598 23.04 -3.21 33.16
C ASN A 598 24.50 -3.74 33.22
N LEU A 599 25.38 -2.93 33.79
CA LEU A 599 26.83 -3.10 33.96
C LEU A 599 27.22 -4.32 34.82
N LEU A 600 26.25 -4.99 35.45
CA LEU A 600 26.48 -6.23 36.20
C LEU A 600 26.92 -7.41 35.31
N HIS A 601 26.64 -7.36 33.99
CA HIS A 601 27.02 -8.42 33.05
C HIS A 601 28.45 -8.30 32.51
N LEU A 602 29.16 -7.20 32.78
CA LEU A 602 30.56 -6.98 32.36
C LEU A 602 31.58 -7.90 33.07
N PHE A 603 31.16 -8.67 34.08
CA PHE A 603 32.06 -9.44 34.95
C PHE A 603 32.05 -10.94 34.70
N GLN A 604 31.38 -11.43 33.65
CA GLN A 604 31.54 -12.81 33.19
C GLN A 604 32.36 -12.79 31.90
N GLY A 605 33.61 -13.25 32.00
CA GLY A 605 34.56 -13.31 30.87
C GLY A 605 34.07 -14.18 29.71
N PRO A 606 34.68 -14.09 28.50
CA PRO A 606 36.12 -13.91 28.30
C PRO A 606 36.49 -12.89 27.19
N CYS A 607 37.31 -11.89 27.52
CA CYS A 607 38.26 -11.31 26.54
C CYS A 607 39.67 -11.61 27.04
N SER A 608 40.42 -12.36 26.23
CA SER A 608 41.78 -12.85 26.50
C SER A 608 42.87 -11.77 26.39
N THR A 609 42.50 -10.49 26.36
CA THR A 609 43.44 -9.38 26.24
C THR A 609 43.29 -8.46 27.45
N PRO A 610 44.31 -8.34 28.32
CA PRO A 610 44.30 -7.32 29.35
C PRO A 610 44.22 -5.93 28.69
N PRO A 611 43.52 -4.96 29.31
CA PRO A 611 43.39 -3.61 28.77
C PRO A 611 44.78 -2.98 28.56
N ARG A 612 44.95 -2.22 27.47
CA ARG A 612 46.19 -1.48 27.21
C ARG A 612 46.32 -0.29 28.17
N PRO A 613 47.50 -0.06 28.79
CA PRO A 613 47.71 1.08 29.67
C PRO A 613 47.73 2.39 28.86
N LEU A 614 47.01 3.40 29.33
CA LEU A 614 47.05 4.77 28.79
C LEU A 614 48.24 5.53 29.39
N THR A 615 49.06 6.12 28.53
CA THR A 615 50.21 6.95 28.89
C THR A 615 49.82 8.44 28.90
N SER A 616 49.41 8.96 30.05
CA SER A 616 49.74 10.31 30.58
C SER A 616 48.77 10.70 31.71
N PRO A 617 49.26 11.21 32.86
CA PRO A 617 48.43 11.54 34.01
C PRO A 617 48.28 13.06 34.14
N THR A 618 47.28 13.65 33.49
CA THR A 618 46.80 14.98 33.87
C THR A 618 45.37 15.13 33.38
N LEU A 619 44.39 15.39 34.26
CA LEU A 619 43.60 16.64 34.22
C LEU A 619 42.42 16.71 35.19
N ARG A 620 42.03 17.98 35.37
CA ARG A 620 41.21 18.60 36.40
C ARG A 620 39.73 18.25 36.29
N VAL A 621 39.07 18.31 37.44
CA VAL A 621 37.61 18.18 37.61
C VAL A 621 36.91 19.39 37.01
N GLU A 622 36.53 19.32 35.73
CA GLU A 622 35.45 20.14 35.17
C GLU A 622 34.45 19.27 34.39
N SER A 623 33.29 19.85 34.12
CA SER A 623 31.97 19.25 33.93
C SER A 623 31.71 18.58 32.57
N ASN A 624 32.65 17.81 32.02
CA ASN A 624 32.50 17.13 30.74
C ASN A 624 32.50 15.59 30.86
N PHE A 625 31.64 14.93 30.08
CA PHE A 625 31.53 13.47 29.98
C PHE A 625 32.88 12.79 29.66
N GLU A 626 33.77 13.48 28.93
CA GLU A 626 35.12 13.03 28.59
C GLU A 626 36.07 12.95 29.81
N ASP A 627 35.94 13.86 30.78
CA ASP A 627 36.76 13.88 32.00
C ASP A 627 36.27 12.81 33.00
N MET A 628 34.96 12.56 33.04
CA MET A 628 34.33 11.47 33.80
C MET A 628 34.80 10.09 33.30
N LEU A 629 34.87 9.90 31.98
CA LEU A 629 35.35 8.67 31.36
C LEU A 629 36.85 8.45 31.57
N SER A 630 37.65 9.51 31.45
CA SER A 630 39.09 9.48 31.76
C SER A 630 39.35 9.03 33.20
N SER A 631 38.52 9.48 34.14
CA SER A 631 38.61 9.13 35.57
C SER A 631 38.24 7.67 35.85
N ILE A 632 37.21 7.14 35.18
CA ILE A 632 36.77 5.73 35.32
C ILE A 632 37.81 4.77 34.73
N ILE A 633 38.43 5.15 33.60
CA ILE A 633 39.47 4.35 32.93
C ILE A 633 40.80 4.38 33.71
N LEU A 634 41.17 5.51 34.32
CA LEU A 634 42.34 5.62 35.20
C LEU A 634 42.20 4.79 36.48
N ALA A 635 41.01 4.72 37.07
CA ALA A 635 40.74 3.88 38.24
C ALA A 635 40.91 2.38 37.93
N GLY A 636 40.56 1.94 36.72
CA GLY A 636 40.78 0.56 36.27
C GLY A 636 42.24 0.16 36.05
N ASN A 637 43.18 1.12 35.98
CA ASN A 637 44.59 0.88 35.64
C ASN A 637 45.56 0.88 36.83
N VAL A 638 45.09 1.12 38.06
CA VAL A 638 45.94 0.98 39.26
C VAL A 638 45.93 -0.49 39.72
N PHE A 639 46.70 -1.32 39.03
CA PHE A 639 47.08 -2.64 39.48
C PHE A 639 48.56 -2.66 39.86
N SER A 640 48.83 -2.66 41.16
CA SER A 640 50.01 -3.31 41.73
C SER A 640 49.68 -3.74 43.17
N GLU A 641 49.69 -5.06 43.37
CA GLU A 641 49.97 -5.81 44.61
C GLU A 641 49.29 -5.33 45.92
N GLU A 642 48.27 -6.06 46.38
CA GLU A 642 48.14 -6.54 47.78
C GLU A 642 46.89 -7.43 48.00
N GLU A 643 47.01 -8.34 48.98
CA GLU A 643 46.28 -9.62 49.14
C GLU A 643 44.89 -9.59 49.81
N GLU A 644 44.17 -8.47 49.91
CA GLU A 644 42.87 -8.46 50.63
C GLU A 644 41.64 -8.10 49.77
N LEU A 645 40.78 -9.10 49.53
CA LEU A 645 39.53 -9.03 48.74
C LEU A 645 38.54 -7.92 49.16
N ARG A 646 38.59 -7.42 50.40
CA ARG A 646 37.70 -6.35 50.91
C ARG A 646 38.19 -4.94 50.59
N ASN A 647 39.50 -4.76 50.42
CA ASN A 647 40.16 -3.50 50.06
C ASN A 647 40.78 -3.58 48.65
N CYS A 648 40.27 -4.47 47.81
CA CYS A 648 40.73 -4.59 46.44
C CYS A 648 40.48 -3.26 45.68
N PRO A 649 41.52 -2.64 45.09
CA PRO A 649 41.41 -1.41 44.31
C PRO A 649 40.36 -1.53 43.18
N TYR A 650 40.12 -2.74 42.70
CA TYR A 650 39.06 -3.08 41.75
C TYR A 650 37.65 -2.80 42.31
N VAL A 651 37.37 -3.22 43.55
CA VAL A 651 36.08 -2.99 44.22
C VAL A 651 35.89 -1.51 44.57
N ALA A 652 36.96 -0.80 44.93
CA ALA A 652 36.94 0.64 45.16
C ALA A 652 36.67 1.42 43.86
N SER A 653 37.32 1.04 42.77
CA SER A 653 37.11 1.60 41.43
C SER A 653 35.71 1.33 40.89
N LEU A 654 35.16 0.13 41.15
CA LEU A 654 33.78 -0.21 40.84
C LEU A 654 32.77 0.60 41.65
N LYS A 655 33.02 0.79 42.95
CA LYS A 655 32.18 1.65 43.80
C LYS A 655 32.23 3.11 43.35
N PHE A 656 33.41 3.59 42.96
CA PHE A 656 33.58 4.94 42.42
C PHE A 656 32.86 5.11 41.08
N ALA A 657 33.05 4.18 40.14
CA ALA A 657 32.33 4.18 38.87
C ALA A 657 30.82 4.12 39.07
N SER A 658 30.33 3.22 39.94
CA SER A 658 28.91 3.12 40.31
C SER A 658 28.37 4.43 40.88
N SER A 659 29.09 5.03 41.84
CA SER A 659 28.68 6.31 42.46
C SER A 659 28.65 7.46 41.45
N THR A 660 29.58 7.47 40.51
CA THR A 660 29.66 8.54 39.49
C THR A 660 28.55 8.36 38.45
N ILE A 661 28.24 7.10 38.07
CA ILE A 661 27.09 6.76 37.22
C ILE A 661 25.77 7.13 37.91
N ASP A 662 25.64 6.85 39.22
CA ASP A 662 24.46 7.22 40.00
C ASP A 662 24.25 8.74 40.02
N ALA A 663 25.32 9.52 40.20
CA ALA A 663 25.26 10.99 40.14
C ALA A 663 24.81 11.51 38.76
N PHE A 664 25.31 10.91 37.67
CA PHE A 664 24.89 11.26 36.31
C PHE A 664 23.43 10.88 36.03
N LEU A 665 22.98 9.72 36.51
CA LEU A 665 21.59 9.29 36.41
C LEU A 665 20.64 10.23 37.13
N GLN A 666 21.03 10.70 38.32
CA GLN A 666 20.27 11.71 39.06
C GLN A 666 20.18 13.03 38.30
N TYR A 667 21.26 13.49 37.67
CA TYR A 667 21.25 14.69 36.83
C TYR A 667 20.30 14.55 35.63
N ARG A 668 20.38 13.42 34.90
CA ARG A 668 19.51 13.16 33.73
C ARG A 668 18.05 12.98 34.12
N LYS A 669 17.78 12.32 35.24
CA LYS A 669 16.44 12.21 35.85
C LYS A 669 15.89 13.60 36.14
N HIS A 670 16.67 14.47 36.79
CA HIS A 670 16.25 15.83 37.09
C HIS A 670 15.97 16.66 35.82
N SER A 671 16.81 16.53 34.80
CA SER A 671 16.60 17.20 33.50
C SER A 671 15.32 16.70 32.80
N LEU A 672 15.04 15.39 32.85
CA LEU A 672 13.82 14.82 32.29
C LEU A 672 12.58 15.23 33.08
N GLU A 673 12.64 15.21 34.41
CA GLU A 673 11.57 15.69 35.29
C GLU A 673 11.25 17.15 35.01
N LYS A 674 12.26 18.00 34.78
CA LYS A 674 12.08 19.39 34.36
C LYS A 674 11.34 19.50 33.01
N LYS A 675 11.70 18.69 32.02
CA LYS A 675 11.00 18.63 30.71
C LYS A 675 9.56 18.10 30.83
N ILE A 676 9.34 17.12 31.70
CA ILE A 676 8.00 16.56 31.96
C ILE A 676 7.14 17.61 32.66
N SER A 677 7.68 18.31 33.65
CA SER A 677 7.00 19.41 34.33
C SER A 677 6.62 20.50 33.35
N SER A 678 7.57 20.99 32.53
CA SER A 678 7.27 22.02 31.54
C SER A 678 6.20 21.58 30.55
N ARG A 679 6.21 20.30 30.13
CA ARG A 679 5.18 19.77 29.22
C ARG A 679 3.82 19.63 29.90
N ARG A 680 3.77 19.20 31.17
CA ARG A 680 2.54 19.19 31.98
C ARG A 680 1.96 20.60 32.11
N ASP A 681 2.81 21.60 32.35
CA ASP A 681 2.39 23.00 32.46
C ASP A 681 1.81 23.50 31.12
N THR A 682 2.44 23.19 29.99
CA THR A 682 1.88 23.53 28.67
C THR A 682 0.53 22.85 28.39
N LEU A 683 0.37 21.58 28.76
CA LEU A 683 -0.87 20.85 28.58
C LEU A 683 -1.99 21.40 29.48
N PHE A 684 -1.67 21.72 30.73
CA PHE A 684 -2.60 22.34 31.66
C PHE A 684 -3.05 23.72 31.17
N GLN A 685 -2.12 24.54 30.66
CA GLN A 685 -2.44 25.84 30.07
C GLN A 685 -3.31 25.70 28.81
N ASN A 686 -3.04 24.71 27.95
CA ASN A 686 -3.87 24.46 26.77
C ASN A 686 -5.28 24.00 27.14
N HIS A 687 -5.40 23.09 28.11
CA HIS A 687 -6.69 22.64 28.61
C HIS A 687 -7.50 23.78 29.25
N ARG A 688 -6.83 24.65 30.02
CA ARG A 688 -7.45 25.85 30.58
C ARG A 688 -7.96 26.80 29.50
N LYS A 689 -7.21 27.01 28.41
CA LYS A 689 -7.65 27.85 27.27
C LYS A 689 -8.87 27.26 26.56
N GLU A 690 -8.88 25.95 26.34
CA GLU A 690 -10.02 25.24 25.72
C GLU A 690 -11.28 25.39 26.58
N LYS A 691 -11.16 25.23 27.90
CA LYS A 691 -12.29 25.38 28.83
C LYS A 691 -12.77 26.82 29.00
N ILE A 692 -11.89 27.82 28.84
CA ILE A 692 -12.31 29.24 28.75
C ILE A 692 -13.19 29.46 27.51
N ILE A 693 -12.86 28.85 26.38
CA ILE A 693 -13.67 28.94 25.15
C ILE A 693 -15.04 28.25 25.37
N GLU A 694 -15.05 27.08 26.01
CA GLU A 694 -16.29 26.37 26.36
C GLU A 694 -17.17 27.20 27.32
N LEU A 695 -16.56 27.81 28.34
CA LEU A 695 -17.23 28.73 29.27
C LEU A 695 -17.84 29.92 28.54
N THR A 696 -17.07 30.58 27.66
CA THR A 696 -17.53 31.74 26.88
C THR A 696 -18.68 31.34 25.92
N SER A 697 -18.59 30.17 25.31
CA SER A 697 -19.66 29.60 24.47
C SER A 697 -20.92 29.29 25.28
N ALA A 698 -20.77 28.75 26.49
CA ALA A 698 -21.88 28.52 27.41
C ALA A 698 -22.53 29.85 27.85
N MET A 699 -21.74 30.89 28.08
CA MET A 699 -22.20 32.25 28.40
C MET A 699 -23.06 32.85 27.29
N HIS A 700 -22.66 32.72 26.03
CA HIS A 700 -23.48 33.18 24.90
C HIS A 700 -24.80 32.41 24.75
N LYS A 701 -24.83 31.14 25.14
CA LYS A 701 -26.02 30.28 25.09
C LYS A 701 -26.89 30.34 26.35
N SER A 702 -26.50 31.12 27.36
CA SER A 702 -27.15 31.18 28.67
C SER A 702 -27.31 29.80 29.36
N ASN A 703 -26.36 28.89 29.14
CA ASN A 703 -26.35 27.57 29.75
C ASN A 703 -25.54 27.54 31.06
N PHE A 704 -26.20 27.84 32.19
CA PHE A 704 -25.52 27.97 33.49
C PHE A 704 -24.96 26.64 34.06
N GLU A 705 -25.56 25.49 33.72
CA GLU A 705 -25.00 24.18 34.12
C GLU A 705 -23.68 23.89 33.39
N GLY A 706 -23.63 24.22 32.10
CA GLY A 706 -22.40 24.15 31.30
C GLY A 706 -21.31 25.11 31.78
N MET A 707 -21.67 26.32 32.22
CA MET A 707 -20.72 27.29 32.78
C MET A 707 -20.06 26.75 34.06
N ILE A 708 -20.85 26.20 34.98
CA ILE A 708 -20.33 25.63 36.24
C ILE A 708 -19.43 24.43 35.94
N LYS A 709 -19.85 23.53 35.05
CA LYS A 709 -19.05 22.36 34.69
C LYS A 709 -17.69 22.75 34.12
N ALA A 710 -17.65 23.70 33.18
CA ALA A 710 -16.40 24.19 32.60
C ALA A 710 -15.50 24.90 33.64
N SER A 711 -16.12 25.60 34.59
CA SER A 711 -15.43 26.26 35.71
C SER A 711 -14.82 25.26 36.70
N GLU A 712 -15.55 24.21 37.08
CA GLU A 712 -15.10 23.16 38.00
C GLU A 712 -13.99 22.28 37.39
N GLU A 713 -14.07 21.97 36.09
CA GLU A 713 -13.08 21.12 35.40
C GLU A 713 -11.71 21.81 35.24
N ALA A 714 -11.67 23.14 35.13
CA ALA A 714 -10.44 23.91 34.89
C ALA A 714 -10.11 24.94 35.98
N CYS A 715 -10.81 24.92 37.11
CA CYS A 715 -10.70 25.89 38.23
C CYS A 715 -10.75 27.35 37.75
N ILE A 716 -11.67 27.67 36.84
CA ILE A 716 -11.83 29.04 36.30
C ILE A 716 -12.80 29.81 37.21
N PRO A 717 -12.42 30.97 37.78
CA PRO A 717 -13.36 31.80 38.55
C PRO A 717 -14.58 32.20 37.72
N LEU A 718 -15.78 32.14 38.31
CA LEU A 718 -17.02 32.58 37.65
C LEU A 718 -17.14 34.10 37.50
N ASP A 719 -16.12 34.86 37.90
CA ASP A 719 -15.94 36.29 37.61
C ASP A 719 -15.27 36.54 36.25
N HIS A 720 -15.03 35.48 35.45
CA HIS A 720 -14.46 35.62 34.12
C HIS A 720 -15.36 36.45 33.20
N GLU A 721 -14.79 37.51 32.63
CA GLU A 721 -15.47 38.40 31.70
C GLU A 721 -15.30 37.92 30.25
N ASP A 722 -16.38 37.90 29.48
CA ASP A 722 -16.31 37.73 28.03
C ASP A 722 -15.74 38.99 27.34
N SER A 723 -15.56 38.94 26.01
CA SER A 723 -15.06 40.08 25.23
C SER A 723 -15.92 41.34 25.31
N VAL A 724 -17.18 41.22 25.77
CA VAL A 724 -18.15 42.32 25.92
C VAL A 724 -18.15 42.85 27.36
N GLY A 725 -17.44 42.20 28.28
CA GLY A 725 -17.44 42.54 29.70
C GLY A 725 -18.62 41.94 30.46
N MET A 726 -19.28 40.90 29.94
CA MET A 726 -20.34 40.21 30.68
C MET A 726 -19.72 39.12 31.54
N THR A 727 -20.14 39.04 32.80
CA THR A 727 -19.85 37.90 33.66
C THR A 727 -21.00 36.90 33.63
N PRO A 728 -20.77 35.62 33.99
CA PRO A 728 -21.82 34.62 34.21
C PRO A 728 -22.98 35.13 35.09
N LEU A 729 -22.67 35.91 36.14
CA LEU A 729 -23.67 36.50 37.03
C LEU A 729 -24.48 37.61 36.35
N ILE A 730 -23.85 38.52 35.61
CA ILE A 730 -24.55 39.55 34.83
C ILE A 730 -25.42 38.91 33.75
N ARG A 731 -24.95 37.84 33.09
CA ARG A 731 -25.75 37.08 32.10
C ARG A 731 -26.98 36.43 32.74
N ALA A 732 -26.87 35.93 33.97
CA ALA A 732 -28.00 35.37 34.72
C ALA A 732 -29.07 36.41 35.03
N VAL A 733 -28.67 37.65 35.32
CA VAL A 733 -29.58 38.78 35.54
C VAL A 733 -30.33 39.15 34.26
N ILE A 734 -29.62 39.23 33.12
CA ILE A 734 -30.23 39.60 31.82
C ILE A 734 -31.31 38.59 31.38
N VAL A 735 -31.10 37.31 31.67
CA VAL A 735 -32.03 36.22 31.29
C VAL A 735 -33.24 36.14 32.23
N GLY A 736 -33.17 36.79 33.41
CA GLY A 736 -34.00 36.56 34.59
C GLY A 736 -35.48 36.93 34.56
N SER A 737 -36.22 36.74 33.46
CA SER A 737 -37.70 36.79 33.50
C SER A 737 -38.45 35.89 32.50
N THR A 738 -37.77 35.09 31.67
CA THR A 738 -38.46 34.05 30.89
C THR A 738 -38.69 32.81 31.75
N THR A 739 -39.96 32.51 32.05
CA THR A 739 -40.46 31.45 32.95
C THR A 739 -40.04 30.00 32.62
N GLN A 740 -39.20 29.76 31.62
CA GLN A 740 -38.89 28.41 31.13
C GLN A 740 -37.70 27.71 31.80
N ASN A 741 -36.79 28.43 32.46
CA ASN A 741 -35.56 27.80 33.01
C ASN A 741 -35.46 27.96 34.54
N ARG A 742 -36.10 27.04 35.28
CA ARG A 742 -35.93 26.90 36.73
C ARG A 742 -34.85 25.87 37.04
N TYR A 743 -33.91 26.22 37.92
CA TYR A 743 -32.74 25.39 38.21
C TYR A 743 -32.87 24.66 39.54
N LYS A 744 -32.37 23.42 39.60
CA LYS A 744 -32.32 22.60 40.81
C LYS A 744 -30.88 22.24 41.11
N ARG A 745 -30.43 22.43 42.36
CA ARG A 745 -29.07 22.03 42.79
C ARG A 745 -28.90 20.51 42.94
N ARG A 746 -30.01 19.82 43.25
CA ARG A 746 -30.08 18.36 43.37
C ARG A 746 -31.38 17.89 42.71
N PRO A 747 -31.40 16.67 42.12
CA PRO A 747 -32.65 16.07 41.64
C PRO A 747 -33.67 16.04 42.80
N GLY A 748 -34.79 16.76 42.66
CA GLY A 748 -35.85 16.88 43.70
C GLY A 748 -35.76 18.10 44.65
N GLY A 749 -34.78 18.98 44.49
CA GLY A 749 -34.66 20.21 45.29
C GLY A 749 -35.61 21.34 44.87
N LYS A 750 -35.73 22.38 45.71
CA LYS A 750 -36.48 23.61 45.39
C LYS A 750 -35.94 24.25 44.11
N GLU A 751 -36.87 24.62 43.23
CA GLU A 751 -36.58 25.37 42.03
C GLU A 751 -36.18 26.80 42.38
N MET A 752 -35.06 27.25 41.82
CA MET A 752 -34.50 28.57 42.07
C MET A 752 -34.13 29.25 40.75
N SER A 753 -33.94 30.57 40.80
CA SER A 753 -33.52 31.37 39.66
C SER A 753 -32.05 31.07 39.30
N ALA A 754 -31.64 31.48 38.10
CA ALA A 754 -30.24 31.36 37.68
C ALA A 754 -29.28 32.12 38.62
N VAL A 755 -29.73 33.25 39.17
CA VAL A 755 -28.94 34.09 40.08
C VAL A 755 -28.73 33.37 41.42
N THR A 756 -29.81 32.88 42.04
CA THR A 756 -29.72 32.10 43.28
C THR A 756 -29.02 30.76 43.08
N TYR A 757 -29.06 30.20 41.87
CA TYR A 757 -28.35 28.98 41.51
C TYR A 757 -26.82 29.17 41.49
N LEU A 758 -26.33 30.26 40.89
CA LEU A 758 -24.90 30.59 40.87
C LEU A 758 -24.37 31.04 42.24
N LEU A 759 -25.13 31.85 42.98
CA LEU A 759 -24.64 32.48 44.21
C LEU A 759 -24.53 31.54 45.42
N GLY A 760 -25.40 30.54 45.57
CA GLY A 760 -25.34 29.71 46.79
C GLY A 760 -24.47 28.46 46.70
N ARG A 761 -23.48 28.41 45.80
CA ARG A 761 -22.37 27.42 45.88
C ARG A 761 -21.31 27.95 46.84
N VAL A 762 -20.93 27.15 47.85
CA VAL A 762 -20.00 27.57 48.93
C VAL A 762 -18.52 27.33 48.56
N SER A 763 -18.15 27.50 47.29
CA SER A 763 -16.78 27.28 46.82
C SER A 763 -16.07 28.61 46.52
N HIS A 764 -14.74 28.61 46.51
CA HIS A 764 -13.91 29.76 46.09
C HIS A 764 -14.08 30.15 44.60
N LEU A 765 -14.94 29.45 43.86
CA LEU A 765 -15.27 29.69 42.46
C LEU A 765 -16.63 30.39 42.31
N SER A 766 -17.36 30.63 43.41
CA SER A 766 -18.62 31.38 43.40
C SER A 766 -18.39 32.79 42.87
N PRO A 767 -19.30 33.33 42.02
CA PRO A 767 -19.13 34.68 41.52
C PRO A 767 -19.26 35.69 42.66
N THR A 768 -18.41 36.71 42.62
CA THR A 768 -18.46 37.82 43.57
C THR A 768 -19.68 38.69 43.25
N VAL A 769 -20.58 38.87 44.22
CA VAL A 769 -21.90 39.49 44.02
C VAL A 769 -21.79 40.93 43.47
N ASP A 770 -20.89 41.71 44.06
CA ASP A 770 -20.63 43.11 43.67
C ASP A 770 -19.45 43.25 42.70
N TYR A 771 -19.13 42.21 41.92
CA TYR A 771 -18.10 42.31 40.88
C TYR A 771 -18.52 43.36 39.84
N GLU A 772 -17.72 44.40 39.70
CA GLU A 772 -17.86 45.41 38.66
C GLU A 772 -17.13 44.93 37.41
N ASN A 773 -17.87 44.85 36.29
CA ASN A 773 -17.23 44.54 35.02
C ASN A 773 -16.40 45.73 34.49
N ARG A 774 -15.69 45.55 33.37
CA ARG A 774 -14.97 46.64 32.67
C ARG A 774 -15.81 47.88 32.32
N LEU A 775 -17.14 47.78 32.33
CA LEU A 775 -18.06 48.89 32.09
C LEU A 775 -18.56 49.54 33.39
N GLY A 776 -17.98 49.20 34.54
CA GLY A 776 -18.36 49.72 35.86
C GLY A 776 -19.69 49.18 36.37
N HIS A 777 -20.30 48.22 35.67
CA HIS A 777 -21.62 47.70 36.01
C HIS A 777 -21.51 46.47 36.90
N THR A 778 -22.19 46.52 38.05
CA THR A 778 -22.48 45.34 38.89
C THR A 778 -23.69 44.59 38.36
N ALA A 779 -23.86 43.33 38.78
CA ALA A 779 -25.07 42.56 38.51
C ALA A 779 -26.35 43.30 38.95
N MET A 780 -26.30 44.01 40.09
CA MET A 780 -27.39 44.83 40.59
C MET A 780 -27.71 46.03 39.69
N SER A 781 -26.69 46.79 39.26
CA SER A 781 -26.87 47.95 38.38
C SER A 781 -27.51 47.56 37.03
N MET A 782 -27.16 46.38 36.52
CA MET A 782 -27.77 45.82 35.31
C MET A 782 -29.20 45.38 35.55
N ALA A 783 -29.50 44.68 36.65
CA ALA A 783 -30.86 44.30 37.00
C ALA A 783 -31.82 45.51 37.02
N CYS A 784 -31.33 46.64 37.55
CA CYS A 784 -32.07 47.89 37.65
C CYS A 784 -32.27 48.62 36.32
N SER A 785 -31.40 48.39 35.33
CA SER A 785 -31.46 49.05 34.02
C SER A 785 -32.42 48.38 33.03
N TYR A 786 -32.75 47.10 33.22
CA TYR A 786 -33.61 46.35 32.30
C TYR A 786 -35.09 46.51 32.66
N SER A 787 -35.92 46.92 31.69
CA SER A 787 -37.38 47.07 31.86
C SER A 787 -38.12 45.78 32.24
N ASN A 788 -37.52 44.63 31.94
CA ASN A 788 -38.05 43.30 32.24
C ASN A 788 -37.28 42.59 33.37
N GLY A 789 -36.42 43.31 34.09
CA GLY A 789 -35.66 42.80 35.23
C GLY A 789 -36.60 42.46 36.37
N GLY A 790 -37.00 41.19 36.47
CA GLY A 790 -38.01 40.76 37.43
C GLY A 790 -37.61 41.12 38.85
N MET A 791 -38.54 41.67 39.63
CA MET A 791 -38.41 41.96 41.07
C MET A 791 -37.85 40.78 41.88
N GLU A 792 -37.98 39.55 41.36
CA GLU A 792 -37.36 38.34 41.88
C GLU A 792 -35.82 38.38 41.79
N THR A 793 -35.24 38.85 40.69
CA THR A 793 -33.77 38.95 40.49
C THR A 793 -33.12 39.97 41.44
N ILE A 794 -33.75 41.11 41.66
CA ILE A 794 -33.27 42.14 42.60
C ILE A 794 -33.31 41.60 44.03
N ARG A 795 -34.40 40.91 44.41
CA ARG A 795 -34.52 40.25 45.72
C ARG A 795 -33.50 39.13 45.89
N ASP A 796 -33.26 38.33 44.85
CA ASP A 796 -32.26 37.26 44.86
C ASP A 796 -30.83 37.80 45.00
N LEU A 797 -30.49 38.92 44.34
CA LEU A 797 -29.20 39.59 44.50
C LEU A 797 -29.03 40.19 45.91
N LEU A 798 -30.06 40.84 46.45
CA LEU A 798 -30.05 41.36 47.83
C LEU A 798 -29.92 40.23 48.86
N GLN A 799 -30.62 39.11 48.67
CA GLN A 799 -30.49 37.94 49.52
C GLN A 799 -29.10 37.29 49.41
N GLY A 800 -28.46 37.43 48.24
CA GLY A 800 -27.07 37.07 48.00
C GLY A 800 -26.05 38.01 48.64
N GLY A 801 -26.48 39.14 49.21
CA GLY A 801 -25.62 40.13 49.88
C GLY A 801 -25.15 41.28 49.01
N ALA A 802 -25.81 41.58 47.88
CA ALA A 802 -25.47 42.70 47.01
C ALA A 802 -25.62 44.05 47.73
N ASP A 803 -24.65 44.95 47.57
CA ASP A 803 -24.73 46.31 48.10
C ASP A 803 -25.64 47.17 47.22
N ILE A 804 -26.81 47.52 47.76
CA ILE A 804 -27.85 48.31 47.09
C ILE A 804 -27.39 49.74 46.76
N ASN A 805 -26.38 50.25 47.47
CA ASN A 805 -25.86 51.61 47.33
C ASN A 805 -24.49 51.66 46.64
N ARG A 806 -24.02 50.54 46.09
CA ARG A 806 -22.72 50.44 45.43
C ARG A 806 -22.60 51.46 44.30
N GLN A 807 -21.61 52.35 44.38
CA GLN A 807 -21.31 53.30 43.31
C GLN A 807 -20.39 52.65 42.28
N SER A 808 -20.76 52.72 41.00
CA SER A 808 -19.90 52.32 39.88
C SER A 808 -18.59 53.10 39.90
N SER A 809 -17.48 52.39 39.71
CA SER A 809 -16.14 53.01 39.65
C SER A 809 -15.95 53.98 38.48
N LEU A 810 -16.74 53.87 37.40
CA LEU A 810 -16.59 54.73 36.22
C LEU A 810 -17.33 56.06 36.36
N ASP A 811 -18.63 56.02 36.66
CA ASP A 811 -19.53 57.17 36.63
C ASP A 811 -20.11 57.54 38.00
N GLY A 812 -19.85 56.72 39.03
CA GLY A 812 -20.35 56.94 40.40
C GLY A 812 -21.84 56.66 40.54
N ASN A 813 -22.49 56.11 39.51
CA ASN A 813 -23.91 55.82 39.53
C ASN A 813 -24.18 54.63 40.47
N THR A 814 -25.24 54.76 41.28
CA THR A 814 -25.76 53.66 42.10
C THR A 814 -26.82 52.87 41.32
N PRO A 815 -27.18 51.64 41.73
CA PRO A 815 -28.31 50.91 41.15
C PRO A 815 -29.60 51.75 41.04
N LEU A 816 -29.84 52.65 42.00
CA LEU A 816 -30.98 53.56 41.99
C LEU A 816 -30.89 54.62 40.87
N HIS A 817 -29.70 55.15 40.56
CA HIS A 817 -29.51 56.05 39.40
C HIS A 817 -29.89 55.34 38.09
N HIS A 818 -29.49 54.08 37.95
CA HIS A 818 -29.82 53.26 36.79
C HIS A 818 -31.34 52.96 36.69
N ALA A 819 -31.98 52.64 37.83
CA ALA A 819 -33.43 52.42 37.89
C ALA A 819 -34.24 53.69 37.53
N CYS A 820 -33.84 54.84 38.07
CA CYS A 820 -34.46 56.13 37.77
C CYS A 820 -34.30 56.50 36.29
N LYS A 821 -33.11 56.31 35.72
CA LYS A 821 -32.85 56.51 34.28
C LYS A 821 -33.67 55.56 33.38
N ALA A 822 -33.97 54.35 33.85
CA ALA A 822 -34.80 53.39 33.12
C ALA A 822 -36.31 53.70 33.23
N GLY A 823 -36.73 54.57 34.16
CA GLY A 823 -38.13 54.98 34.34
C GLY A 823 -39.05 53.91 34.94
N ASN A 824 -38.49 52.86 35.56
CA ASN A 824 -39.28 51.75 36.10
C ASN A 824 -39.71 52.03 37.56
N LEU A 825 -40.94 52.52 37.74
CA LEU A 825 -41.49 52.89 39.05
C LEU A 825 -41.45 51.74 40.07
N ASP A 826 -41.78 50.52 39.66
CA ASP A 826 -41.86 49.37 40.56
C ASP A 826 -40.48 48.99 41.12
N VAL A 827 -39.46 49.04 40.28
CA VAL A 827 -38.06 48.79 40.67
C VAL A 827 -37.55 49.92 41.58
N VAL A 828 -37.85 51.18 41.26
CA VAL A 828 -37.46 52.33 42.09
C VAL A 828 -38.11 52.27 43.48
N ALA A 829 -39.41 51.97 43.54
CA ALA A 829 -40.14 51.81 44.80
C ALA A 829 -39.57 50.67 45.65
N GLU A 830 -39.23 49.54 45.04
CA GLU A 830 -38.63 48.41 45.74
C GLU A 830 -37.22 48.69 46.25
N LEU A 831 -36.37 49.33 45.44
CA LEU A 831 -35.02 49.70 45.87
C LEU A 831 -35.07 50.62 47.09
N ILE A 832 -35.97 51.62 47.09
CA ILE A 832 -36.15 52.53 48.23
C ILE A 832 -36.70 51.79 49.46
N ARG A 833 -37.68 50.91 49.26
CA ARG A 833 -38.21 50.03 50.32
C ARG A 833 -37.12 49.15 50.93
N CYS A 834 -36.15 48.73 50.11
CA CYS A 834 -34.98 47.95 50.51
C CYS A 834 -33.82 48.80 51.05
N GLY A 835 -33.98 50.12 51.22
CA GLY A 835 -33.00 51.01 51.84
C GLY A 835 -32.01 51.67 50.88
N ALA A 836 -32.35 51.79 49.59
CA ALA A 836 -31.54 52.55 48.65
C ALA A 836 -31.52 54.05 49.01
N ASN A 837 -30.32 54.61 49.10
CA ASN A 837 -30.10 56.00 49.45
C ASN A 837 -30.24 56.89 48.20
N HIS A 838 -31.37 57.60 48.13
CA HIS A 838 -31.69 58.50 47.02
C HIS A 838 -30.92 59.84 47.06
N THR A 839 -30.14 60.11 48.11
CA THR A 839 -29.35 61.34 48.27
C THR A 839 -27.91 61.22 47.74
N LEU A 840 -27.46 60.00 47.42
CA LEU A 840 -26.13 59.77 46.89
C LEU A 840 -25.95 60.46 45.54
N LYS A 841 -24.79 61.09 45.35
CA LYS A 841 -24.42 61.80 44.13
C LYS A 841 -23.41 60.98 43.33
N ASN A 842 -23.62 60.89 42.04
CA ASN A 842 -22.67 60.31 41.11
C ASN A 842 -21.46 61.25 40.85
N HIS A 843 -20.51 60.85 40.02
CA HIS A 843 -19.31 61.65 39.72
C HIS A 843 -19.63 62.99 39.01
N LEU A 844 -20.83 63.12 38.43
CA LEU A 844 -21.34 64.35 37.81
C LEU A 844 -22.14 65.22 38.80
N ASN A 845 -22.11 64.90 40.10
CA ASN A 845 -22.87 65.56 41.17
C ASN A 845 -24.40 65.47 41.02
N HIS A 846 -24.90 64.58 40.16
CA HIS A 846 -26.33 64.32 40.02
C HIS A 846 -26.77 63.27 41.03
N THR A 847 -27.94 63.48 41.61
CA THR A 847 -28.69 62.53 42.42
C THR A 847 -29.59 61.67 41.54
N ALA A 848 -30.08 60.54 42.06
CA ALA A 848 -31.04 59.71 41.34
C ALA A 848 -32.32 60.48 40.96
N THR A 849 -32.70 61.49 41.75
CA THR A 849 -33.86 62.36 41.45
C THR A 849 -33.66 63.29 40.26
N ASP A 850 -32.44 63.46 39.78
CA ASP A 850 -32.16 64.32 38.62
C ASP A 850 -32.38 63.58 37.28
N PHE A 851 -32.53 62.25 37.32
CA PHE A 851 -32.72 61.39 36.15
C PHE A 851 -34.17 60.94 35.93
N VAL A 852 -35.13 61.38 36.75
CA VAL A 852 -36.54 60.94 36.70
C VAL A 852 -37.41 61.85 35.84
N GLU A 853 -38.25 61.22 35.01
CA GLU A 853 -39.33 61.85 34.25
C GLU A 853 -40.65 61.10 34.50
N GLY A 854 -41.79 61.80 34.48
CA GLY A 854 -43.13 61.18 34.61
C GLY A 854 -43.48 60.64 36.00
N SER A 855 -44.15 59.48 36.08
CA SER A 855 -44.75 58.92 37.31
C SER A 855 -43.74 58.60 38.43
N VAL A 856 -42.46 58.39 38.09
CA VAL A 856 -41.39 58.15 39.08
C VAL A 856 -40.98 59.43 39.80
N ALA A 857 -41.05 60.58 39.12
CA ALA A 857 -40.78 61.87 39.73
C ALA A 857 -41.85 62.22 40.79
N ASP A 858 -43.12 61.97 40.47
CA ASP A 858 -44.24 62.18 41.40
C ASP A 858 -44.10 61.31 42.66
N TYR A 859 -43.68 60.05 42.50
CA TYR A 859 -43.45 59.13 43.62
C TYR A 859 -42.31 59.61 44.54
N LEU A 860 -41.14 59.95 43.99
CA LEU A 860 -40.00 60.45 44.77
C LEU A 860 -40.29 61.79 45.44
N GLN A 861 -41.06 62.68 44.80
CA GLN A 861 -41.49 63.94 45.41
C GLN A 861 -42.51 63.71 46.54
N SER A 862 -43.40 62.72 46.41
CA SER A 862 -44.32 62.34 47.48
C SER A 862 -43.58 61.80 48.71
N LEU A 863 -42.49 61.05 48.50
CA LEU A 863 -41.62 60.55 49.56
C LEU A 863 -40.91 61.69 50.31
N LYS A 864 -40.28 62.62 49.57
CA LYS A 864 -39.63 63.81 50.16
C LYS A 864 -40.59 64.63 51.02
N ARG A 865 -41.83 64.85 50.55
CA ARG A 865 -42.88 65.54 51.33
C ARG A 865 -43.29 64.77 52.59
N SER A 866 -43.30 63.45 52.56
CA SER A 866 -43.61 62.62 53.74
C SER A 866 -42.49 62.63 54.79
N GLU A 867 -41.22 62.69 54.36
CA GLU A 867 -40.05 62.77 55.25
C GLU A 867 -39.92 64.18 55.88
N GLU A 868 -40.17 65.25 55.11
CA GLU A 868 -40.21 66.62 55.63
C GLU A 868 -41.37 66.84 56.63
N GLY A 869 -42.50 66.14 56.45
CA GLY A 869 -43.63 66.15 57.38
C GLY A 869 -43.40 65.38 58.68
N SER A 870 -42.57 64.33 58.67
CA SER A 870 -42.18 63.57 59.87
C SER A 870 -41.20 64.36 60.76
N MET A 871 -40.25 65.09 60.17
CA MET A 871 -39.29 65.93 60.91
C MET A 871 -39.96 67.06 61.72
N HIS A 872 -41.17 67.50 61.35
CA HIS A 872 -41.91 68.55 62.08
C HIS A 872 -42.77 68.03 63.25
N ASN A 873 -42.99 66.71 63.34
CA ASN A 873 -43.79 66.09 64.42
C ASN A 873 -42.93 65.49 65.55
N ASP A 874 -41.62 65.31 65.34
CA ASP A 874 -40.68 64.84 66.38
C ASP A 874 -40.06 66.00 67.20
N SER A 875 -40.47 67.24 66.97
CA SER A 875 -40.01 68.43 67.70
C SER A 875 -41.09 69.13 68.55
N LYS A 876 -42.06 68.36 69.10
CA LYS A 876 -43.00 68.84 70.12
C LYS A 876 -43.13 67.91 71.31
#